data_AF-A0A1Q7JUZ1-F1
#
_entry.id   AF-A0A1Q7JUZ1-F1
#
_cell.length_a   1.000
_cell.length_b   1.000
_cell.length_c   1.000
_cell.angle_alpha   90.00
_cell.angle_beta   90.00
_cell.angle_gamma   90.00
#
_symmetry.space_group_name_H-M   'P 1'
#
loop_
_entity.id
_entity.type
_entity.pdbx_description
1 polymer ?
#
loop_
_entity_poly.entity_id
_entity_poly.type
_entity_poly.pdbx_seq_one_letter_code
_entity_poly.pdbx_strand_id
1 'polypeptide(L)'
;MRTVAKRLVCLGVFSFSLTAFAAYFHGDGIPWMTAVVQAICTPPTGANPIVVENCKDGTPDFVPGDLTKNLGWDIVGAGADTIQGFATDISIDKSSVDPLLRTVHFKINVTDGAPYHLEIYRLGYYQGNGARKVARVPAVGSLTPPVQPVGCLLDGSPGSGLVDCGNWAEATTWTVPSDAVSGIYFAKAIRDTTPASGASHIYFIVRDDASTSDVLFQTSDTTWQAYNSYGGNSLYVGGPGSNPGRAYKVSYNRPFNTRGSSNSRSFLFAAEHPMVSWLEANGYNVSYFTGVDSDRHGVLIKNHKVFLSVGHDEYWSGGQRANVESARAAGVHLAFFSGNEVFWKTRWENGLGADGAPYRTLVSYKESHPGTRLDPLDPNVWTGSWRDPRYSVAPTLDGLPVADGGRPENGLTGTIFTVNSVPNQIAGISMMVPLDDGKMRFWRNTNMATLSATDPLRALPAGTLGYEFDEDLDNGARPAGLFHLSTTDVPTTEHIVDYGHNYGFAPATHHMTVYRHVSATNTPLGLVFSAGSIQFAWGLDNNHDGDLAPVPDARLQQATVNLFADMGVQPGSLRVGLLAATASGDTAPPASTIVSVLPASLQVGTPATISGTAQDFGVGDATSTPALLGAVAGVEVSVDGGTTWHPATGREAWTYTWTPTAQGPTVIKTRAVDDSGNLETTASASNQLSVTVAAAGTPSCPCRIWTSPPTPVNPAANDAQPLELGVRFHVDISGSITALRFYKPAGDLGTHIGHLWSNGGVLLGTATFAETASGWQEGTLTAVAPLSGPVAVTANTTYVASFSTSSGRYGADTGYFAAKGQDNFPLHALRDGIDGRNGVFALDANVFPTRTSDSTNYWVDVVFNVAGIVIDTKPDTTPPTITGVTATPGPNNTATIHWTTNEPSSSRVDHGTAPDALNAIASDGSLVTTHNVILTALTPNTTHYFRVTSVDGSVNSSTSPAITSPPASFAMPGAVLLDTTVADFNAGIAGVGYKVAPLGDGAVTLAPDFGSDFSGTTLPPGWSTCLWSDGCIATGTGAVVAGGFLTVDGGRVSADALFSPDRALEFVAQFAADPFQHAGLGTTFAAPPWAMFSTNAGDGRLYARTHNGAIFTDQPIQPPLGAPANWNTIPHRFRIDWTASNVVYSIDGIQVAQHQIPITVQLRPIAASDFSAGSGTIVVDWLTMDPPYASPGTFISRVFDAGAAVSWGNLMWTSQTPIGTTLGMSVRTGNTLAADGSPDASWTPFAAVSTSGGPI
;
A
#
# COMPACT_ATOMS: atom_id res chain seq x y z
N MET A 1 -70.00 27.13 -11.69
CA MET A 1 -69.98 27.05 -10.21
C MET A 1 -68.97 25.97 -9.83
N ARG A 2 -68.17 26.18 -8.75
CA ARG A 2 -67.16 25.24 -8.20
C ARG A 2 -65.99 24.98 -9.18
N THR A 3 -64.76 25.48 -9.02
CA THR A 3 -63.93 25.89 -7.85
C THR A 3 -63.33 24.71 -7.07
N VAL A 4 -62.07 24.90 -6.63
CA VAL A 4 -61.18 24.02 -5.80
C VAL A 4 -60.30 23.04 -6.62
N ALA A 5 -58.97 22.96 -6.44
CA ALA A 5 -58.00 23.92 -5.86
C ALA A 5 -56.55 23.56 -6.27
N LYS A 6 -55.66 24.55 -6.18
CA LYS A 6 -54.19 24.48 -6.33
C LYS A 6 -53.49 23.49 -5.39
N ARG A 7 -52.33 22.97 -5.84
CA ARG A 7 -51.07 22.82 -5.09
C ARG A 7 -49.94 23.16 -6.09
N LEU A 8 -49.35 24.36 -6.09
CA LEU A 8 -48.25 24.85 -5.24
C LEU A 8 -47.06 23.89 -5.19
N VAL A 9 -45.95 24.26 -5.84
CA VAL A 9 -44.64 23.56 -5.83
C VAL A 9 -43.55 24.61 -5.64
N CYS A 10 -42.96 24.71 -4.43
CA CYS A 10 -41.92 25.70 -4.11
C CYS A 10 -40.56 25.33 -4.72
N LEU A 11 -40.19 26.04 -5.77
CA LEU A 11 -38.97 25.92 -6.56
C LEU A 11 -37.92 26.94 -6.09
N GLY A 12 -36.61 26.65 -6.16
CA GLY A 12 -35.53 27.53 -5.66
C GLY A 12 -34.45 27.90 -6.68
N VAL A 13 -33.86 29.11 -6.59
CA VAL A 13 -32.78 29.65 -7.48
C VAL A 13 -31.83 30.61 -6.72
N PHE A 14 -30.53 30.67 -7.09
CA PHE A 14 -29.52 31.55 -6.46
C PHE A 14 -28.78 32.58 -7.38
N SER A 15 -28.15 33.64 -6.82
CA SER A 15 -27.30 34.63 -7.55
C SER A 15 -26.14 35.26 -6.74
N PHE A 16 -25.08 35.77 -7.41
CA PHE A 16 -23.90 36.45 -6.80
C PHE A 16 -23.37 37.72 -7.52
N SER A 17 -22.57 38.56 -6.83
CA SER A 17 -21.84 39.72 -7.38
C SER A 17 -20.53 40.00 -6.61
N LEU A 18 -19.53 40.61 -7.27
CA LEU A 18 -18.13 40.70 -6.80
C LEU A 18 -17.48 42.04 -7.17
N THR A 19 -16.77 42.71 -6.24
CA THR A 19 -16.05 43.98 -6.52
C THR A 19 -14.79 44.14 -5.66
N ALA A 20 -13.77 44.85 -6.19
CA ALA A 20 -12.45 45.05 -5.59
C ALA A 20 -11.99 46.52 -5.61
N PHE A 21 -11.15 46.92 -4.66
CA PHE A 21 -10.43 48.21 -4.66
C PHE A 21 -9.02 48.02 -4.05
N ALA A 22 -8.02 48.72 -4.59
CA ALA A 22 -6.60 48.50 -4.26
C ALA A 22 -5.98 49.66 -3.44
N ALA A 23 -4.85 49.37 -2.78
CA ALA A 23 -3.95 50.38 -2.21
C ALA A 23 -2.47 49.91 -2.33
N TYR A 24 -1.56 50.87 -2.54
CA TYR A 24 -0.15 50.66 -2.91
C TYR A 24 0.72 51.74 -2.23
N PHE A 25 1.95 51.45 -1.82
CA PHE A 25 2.92 52.48 -1.40
C PHE A 25 4.38 52.09 -1.70
N HIS A 26 5.19 53.10 -2.04
CA HIS A 26 6.57 53.02 -2.56
C HIS A 26 7.66 53.38 -1.52
N GLY A 27 8.93 53.08 -1.84
CA GLY A 27 10.09 53.82 -1.29
C GLY A 27 11.45 53.28 -1.72
N ASP A 28 12.12 53.95 -2.68
CA ASP A 28 13.50 53.64 -3.13
C ASP A 28 14.58 54.46 -2.39
N GLY A 29 15.81 53.92 -2.29
CA GLY A 29 16.98 54.67 -1.81
C GLY A 29 18.30 53.86 -1.76
N ILE A 30 19.30 54.32 -2.51
CA ILE A 30 20.68 53.77 -2.62
C ILE A 30 21.70 54.86 -2.20
N PRO A 31 23.03 54.62 -1.99
CA PRO A 31 23.86 53.45 -2.37
C PRO A 31 24.97 52.98 -1.35
N TRP A 32 25.76 51.97 -1.76
CA TRP A 32 27.12 51.54 -1.31
C TRP A 32 27.36 50.86 0.06
N MET A 33 27.42 49.53 0.07
CA MET A 33 28.54 48.76 0.68
C MET A 33 28.60 47.35 0.08
N THR A 34 29.78 46.75 -0.05
CA THR A 34 29.91 45.36 -0.52
C THR A 34 29.49 44.40 0.59
N ALA A 35 28.29 43.82 0.47
CA ALA A 35 27.81 42.77 1.36
C ALA A 35 27.71 41.45 0.59
N VAL A 36 28.27 40.37 1.15
CA VAL A 36 27.91 39.01 0.72
C VAL A 36 26.53 38.74 1.30
N VAL A 37 25.50 38.84 0.45
CA VAL A 37 24.13 38.50 0.84
C VAL A 37 23.98 36.98 0.72
N GLN A 38 24.15 36.26 1.83
CA GLN A 38 23.50 34.95 1.97
C GLN A 38 21.99 35.18 1.90
N ALA A 39 21.30 34.42 1.06
CA ALA A 39 19.84 34.45 1.01
C ALA A 39 19.30 33.90 2.34
N ILE A 40 18.66 34.76 3.13
CA ILE A 40 17.99 34.33 4.37
C ILE A 40 16.75 33.53 3.96
N CYS A 41 16.81 32.20 4.14
CA CYS A 41 15.64 31.35 3.98
C CYS A 41 14.57 31.81 4.98
N THR A 42 13.51 32.42 4.46
CA THR A 42 12.36 32.88 5.25
C THR A 42 11.23 31.90 4.98
N PRO A 43 10.89 31.01 5.92
CA PRO A 43 9.85 30.02 5.70
C PRO A 43 8.49 30.72 5.56
N PRO A 44 7.55 30.18 4.75
CA PRO A 44 6.21 30.73 4.64
C PRO A 44 5.49 30.85 5.99
N THR A 45 4.66 31.88 6.17
CA THR A 45 3.83 32.02 7.36
C THR A 45 2.88 30.82 7.48
N GLY A 46 2.99 30.07 8.58
CA GLY A 46 2.22 28.82 8.78
C GLY A 46 2.90 27.55 8.25
N ALA A 47 4.16 27.63 7.80
CA ALA A 47 4.95 26.45 7.44
C ALA A 47 5.12 25.48 8.63
N ASN A 48 5.19 24.18 8.33
CA ASN A 48 5.39 23.15 9.35
C ASN A 48 6.82 23.19 9.95
N PRO A 49 7.07 22.55 11.11
CA PRO A 49 8.36 22.64 11.80
C PRO A 49 9.57 22.19 10.97
N ILE A 50 9.40 21.25 10.05
CA ILE A 50 10.48 20.70 9.21
C ILE A 50 10.89 21.69 8.11
N VAL A 51 9.92 22.36 7.48
CA VAL A 51 10.20 23.46 6.53
C VAL A 51 10.92 24.62 7.23
N VAL A 52 10.55 24.94 8.48
CA VAL A 52 11.23 25.97 9.29
C VAL A 52 12.64 25.53 9.70
N GLU A 53 12.83 24.25 10.07
CA GLU A 53 14.13 23.69 10.44
C GLU A 53 15.10 23.68 9.25
N ASN A 54 14.62 23.35 8.05
CA ASN A 54 15.41 23.36 6.81
C ASN A 54 15.76 24.76 6.27
N CYS A 55 15.27 25.83 6.90
CA CYS A 55 15.80 27.18 6.67
C CYS A 55 17.05 27.50 7.51
N LYS A 56 17.46 26.62 8.44
CA LYS A 56 18.69 26.78 9.22
C LYS A 56 19.88 26.15 8.48
N ASP A 57 21.05 26.77 8.57
CA ASP A 57 22.27 26.28 7.92
C ASP A 57 22.67 24.89 8.46
N GLY A 58 22.90 23.95 7.55
CA GLY A 58 23.55 22.68 7.86
C GLY A 58 25.02 22.82 8.25
N THR A 59 25.57 21.75 8.83
CA THR A 59 27.03 21.65 9.07
C THR A 59 27.63 20.76 7.99
N PRO A 60 28.51 21.26 7.10
CA PRO A 60 29.16 20.43 6.10
C PRO A 60 30.02 19.34 6.75
N ASP A 61 29.98 18.12 6.21
CA ASP A 61 30.73 17.02 6.80
C ASP A 61 32.24 17.06 6.48
N PHE A 62 32.58 17.51 5.26
CA PHE A 62 33.95 17.65 4.77
C PHE A 62 34.31 19.09 4.44
N VAL A 63 35.60 19.44 4.65
CA VAL A 63 36.17 20.69 4.16
C VAL A 63 36.58 20.50 2.69
N PRO A 64 36.12 21.34 1.74
CA PRO A 64 36.53 21.25 0.34
C PRO A 64 38.06 21.31 0.19
N GLY A 65 38.64 20.24 -0.37
CA GLY A 65 40.08 20.11 -0.62
C GLY A 65 40.87 19.29 0.42
N ASP A 66 40.25 18.76 1.48
CA ASP A 66 40.93 17.89 2.45
C ASP A 66 40.04 16.75 2.98
N LEU A 67 40.09 15.60 2.30
CA LEU A 67 39.37 14.38 2.68
C LEU A 67 39.91 13.70 3.95
N THR A 68 40.99 14.20 4.55
CA THR A 68 41.60 13.62 5.77
C THR A 68 41.19 14.33 7.06
N LYS A 69 40.49 15.46 6.96
CA LYS A 69 40.00 16.25 8.10
C LYS A 69 38.49 16.12 8.27
N ASN A 70 38.06 15.08 8.99
CA ASN A 70 36.68 14.93 9.45
C ASN A 70 36.38 15.92 10.60
N LEU A 71 36.17 17.18 10.21
CA LEU A 71 35.83 18.31 11.08
C LEU A 71 34.32 18.61 11.13
N GLY A 72 33.52 17.88 10.36
CA GLY A 72 32.07 17.98 10.32
C GLY A 72 31.37 17.20 11.43
N TRP A 73 30.21 16.61 11.13
CA TRP A 73 29.36 15.93 12.10
C TRP A 73 29.54 14.41 12.12
N ASP A 74 30.08 13.80 11.07
CA ASP A 74 30.23 12.35 10.99
C ASP A 74 31.50 11.84 11.71
N ILE A 75 31.74 10.53 11.69
CA ILE A 75 32.92 9.85 12.25
C ILE A 75 33.43 8.78 11.30
N VAL A 76 34.73 8.46 11.39
CA VAL A 76 35.34 7.37 10.62
C VAL A 76 35.09 6.04 11.31
N GLY A 77 34.54 5.06 10.59
CA GLY A 77 34.26 3.73 11.12
C GLY A 77 33.25 3.76 12.28
N ALA A 78 33.40 2.86 13.25
CA ALA A 78 32.54 2.76 14.44
C ALA A 78 32.70 3.93 15.44
N GLY A 79 33.55 4.91 15.13
CA GLY A 79 34.13 5.83 16.12
C GLY A 79 35.41 5.26 16.74
N ALA A 80 35.90 5.94 17.78
CA ALA A 80 37.16 5.61 18.43
C ALA A 80 36.94 4.99 19.82
N ASP A 81 37.44 3.77 20.04
CA ASP A 81 37.37 3.06 21.34
C ASP A 81 37.94 3.85 22.53
N THR A 82 38.77 4.86 22.26
CA THR A 82 39.29 5.79 23.28
C THR A 82 38.23 6.71 23.90
N ILE A 83 37.08 6.90 23.24
CA ILE A 83 35.96 7.74 23.73
C ILE A 83 34.63 7.19 23.21
N GLN A 84 33.82 6.60 24.08
CA GLN A 84 32.52 6.01 23.73
C GLN A 84 31.50 6.25 24.86
N GLY A 85 30.21 6.30 24.53
CA GLY A 85 29.17 6.54 25.50
C GLY A 85 27.76 6.19 25.01
N PHE A 86 26.78 6.41 25.88
CA PHE A 86 25.36 6.21 25.61
C PHE A 86 24.51 7.25 26.38
N ALA A 87 23.30 7.50 25.89
CA ALA A 87 22.28 8.26 26.61
C ALA A 87 21.49 7.33 27.55
N THR A 88 21.13 7.79 28.75
CA THR A 88 20.47 6.94 29.77
C THR A 88 19.01 6.62 29.45
N ASP A 89 18.38 7.39 28.57
CA ASP A 89 17.18 7.01 27.81
C ASP A 89 17.51 7.14 26.32
N ILE A 90 16.90 6.31 25.47
CA ILE A 90 17.07 6.40 24.01
C ILE A 90 16.24 7.55 23.42
N SER A 91 15.20 8.01 24.09
CA SER A 91 14.43 9.16 23.65
C SER A 91 13.95 10.06 24.78
N ILE A 92 13.79 11.35 24.47
CA ILE A 92 13.39 12.41 25.41
C ILE A 92 12.30 13.26 24.76
N ASP A 93 11.20 13.50 25.46
CA ASP A 93 10.15 14.42 25.02
C ASP A 93 10.57 15.89 25.21
N LYS A 94 10.46 16.68 24.14
CA LYS A 94 10.70 18.13 24.20
C LYS A 94 9.49 18.96 24.64
N SER A 95 8.29 18.37 24.67
CA SER A 95 7.04 19.06 25.03
C SER A 95 6.92 19.35 26.53
N SER A 96 7.63 18.58 27.37
CA SER A 96 7.62 18.75 28.82
C SER A 96 8.06 20.15 29.30
N VAL A 97 7.21 20.76 30.13
CA VAL A 97 7.47 22.04 30.78
C VAL A 97 8.52 21.97 31.88
N ASP A 98 8.83 20.77 32.40
CA ASP A 98 9.89 20.55 33.38
C ASP A 98 11.25 20.35 32.66
N PRO A 99 12.23 21.25 32.83
CA PRO A 99 13.56 21.10 32.24
C PRO A 99 14.25 19.78 32.58
N LEU A 100 13.97 19.18 33.74
CA LEU A 100 14.56 17.91 34.15
C LEU A 100 14.06 16.74 33.29
N LEU A 101 12.77 16.74 32.93
CA LEU A 101 12.17 15.70 32.10
C LEU A 101 12.52 15.81 30.61
N ARG A 102 12.97 16.99 30.15
CA ARG A 102 13.53 17.21 28.81
C ARG A 102 15.07 17.29 28.80
N THR A 103 15.75 16.64 29.75
CA THR A 103 17.22 16.58 29.79
C THR A 103 17.74 15.22 29.34
N VAL A 104 18.67 15.22 28.39
CA VAL A 104 19.44 14.04 28.00
C VAL A 104 20.62 13.89 28.97
N HIS A 105 20.78 12.71 29.55
CA HIS A 105 21.90 12.38 30.43
C HIS A 105 22.85 11.43 29.73
N PHE A 106 24.16 11.70 29.79
CA PHE A 106 25.19 10.95 29.07
C PHE A 106 26.15 10.22 30.01
N LYS A 107 26.33 8.92 29.78
CA LYS A 107 27.38 8.10 30.42
C LYS A 107 28.47 7.84 29.38
N ILE A 108 29.69 8.30 29.67
CA ILE A 108 30.81 8.33 28.70
C ILE A 108 32.07 7.80 29.38
N ASN A 109 32.78 6.91 28.68
CA ASN A 109 34.08 6.40 29.06
C ASN A 109 35.15 7.00 28.14
N VAL A 110 36.24 7.50 28.72
CA VAL A 110 37.43 7.99 28.01
C VAL A 110 38.63 7.24 28.56
N THR A 111 39.17 6.31 27.77
CA THR A 111 40.05 5.24 28.29
C THR A 111 41.38 5.73 28.86
N ASP A 112 41.85 6.90 28.41
CA ASP A 112 43.09 7.54 28.86
C ASP A 112 42.86 8.77 29.76
N GLY A 113 41.60 9.06 30.11
CA GLY A 113 41.23 10.21 30.93
C GLY A 113 41.42 11.57 30.24
N ALA A 114 41.62 11.61 28.91
CA ALA A 114 41.75 12.87 28.18
C ALA A 114 40.52 13.77 28.35
N PRO A 115 40.68 15.11 28.46
CA PRO A 115 39.57 16.04 28.37
C PRO A 115 38.82 15.88 27.04
N TYR A 116 37.54 16.19 27.02
CA TYR A 116 36.69 16.04 25.84
C TYR A 116 35.56 17.06 25.83
N HIS A 117 34.84 17.17 24.72
CA HIS A 117 33.57 17.88 24.67
C HIS A 117 32.54 17.13 23.81
N LEU A 118 31.27 17.52 23.93
CA LEU A 118 30.20 17.05 23.05
C LEU A 118 29.81 18.14 22.06
N GLU A 119 29.48 17.71 20.86
CA GLU A 119 28.80 18.52 19.86
C GLU A 119 27.47 17.84 19.55
N ILE A 120 26.35 18.50 19.84
CA ILE A 120 25.02 17.96 19.65
C ILE A 120 24.53 18.32 18.25
N TYR A 121 24.10 17.32 17.49
CA TYR A 121 23.59 17.44 16.13
C TYR A 121 22.16 16.91 16.04
N ARG A 122 21.34 17.53 15.17
CA ARG A 122 20.09 16.96 14.65
C ARG A 122 20.37 16.48 13.22
N LEU A 123 20.04 15.23 12.92
CA LEU A 123 20.10 14.66 11.58
C LEU A 123 18.94 15.20 10.72
N GLY A 124 19.11 15.34 9.42
CA GLY A 124 18.09 15.92 8.55
C GLY A 124 18.62 16.38 7.19
N TYR A 125 17.79 17.02 6.37
CA TYR A 125 18.22 17.41 5.02
C TYR A 125 19.27 18.54 5.02
N TYR A 126 18.94 19.69 5.61
CA TYR A 126 19.81 20.87 5.73
C TYR A 126 20.59 21.22 4.46
N GLN A 127 19.88 21.46 3.35
CA GLN A 127 20.45 21.83 2.05
C GLN A 127 21.44 20.78 1.50
N GLY A 128 21.32 19.51 1.92
CA GLY A 128 22.19 18.40 1.53
C GLY A 128 23.37 18.14 2.48
N ASN A 129 23.47 18.88 3.60
CA ASN A 129 24.55 18.69 4.57
C ASN A 129 24.34 17.51 5.54
N GLY A 130 23.14 16.92 5.62
CA GLY A 130 22.86 15.70 6.41
C GLY A 130 22.65 15.91 7.92
N ALA A 131 23.26 16.94 8.52
CA ALA A 131 22.98 17.32 9.91
C ALA A 131 23.22 18.81 10.19
N ARG A 132 22.63 19.29 11.28
CA ARG A 132 22.87 20.63 11.83
C ARG A 132 23.34 20.56 13.28
N LYS A 133 24.41 21.29 13.58
CA LYS A 133 24.86 21.53 14.95
C LYS A 133 23.84 22.33 15.75
N VAL A 134 23.41 21.79 16.87
CA VAL A 134 22.42 22.37 17.78
C VAL A 134 23.10 23.00 19.00
N ALA A 135 24.12 22.35 19.56
CA ALA A 135 24.82 22.83 20.75
C ALA A 135 26.25 22.29 20.85
N ARG A 136 27.04 22.86 21.78
CA ARG A 136 28.30 22.32 22.28
C ARG A 136 28.22 22.21 23.80
N VAL A 137 28.71 21.10 24.37
CA VAL A 137 28.69 20.85 25.82
C VAL A 137 30.10 20.54 26.33
N PRO A 138 30.67 21.38 27.24
CA PRO A 138 30.19 22.70 27.63
C PRO A 138 30.26 23.69 26.45
N ALA A 139 29.55 24.81 26.55
CA ALA A 139 29.60 25.86 25.53
C ALA A 139 31.03 26.38 25.28
N VAL A 140 31.89 26.39 26.31
CA VAL A 140 33.30 26.79 26.26
C VAL A 140 34.14 25.84 27.12
N GLY A 141 35.35 25.48 26.66
CA GLY A 141 36.27 24.59 27.37
C GLY A 141 35.99 23.11 27.15
N SER A 142 36.44 22.27 28.09
CA SER A 142 36.37 20.80 28.00
C SER A 142 35.84 20.21 29.32
N LEU A 143 35.20 19.06 29.22
CA LEU A 143 34.83 18.19 30.34
C LEU A 143 36.04 17.38 30.79
N THR A 144 36.16 17.17 32.09
CA THR A 144 37.02 16.12 32.66
C THR A 144 36.20 14.84 32.75
N PRO A 145 36.61 13.71 32.14
CA PRO A 145 35.85 12.47 32.20
C PRO A 145 35.81 11.91 33.63
N PRO A 146 34.66 11.37 34.08
CA PRO A 146 34.61 10.60 35.32
C PRO A 146 35.42 9.31 35.18
N VAL A 147 36.00 8.82 36.28
CA VAL A 147 36.64 7.52 36.32
C VAL A 147 35.56 6.44 36.31
N GLN A 148 35.41 5.74 35.19
CA GLN A 148 34.42 4.66 35.05
C GLN A 148 34.90 3.36 35.71
N PRO A 149 33.99 2.49 36.19
CA PRO A 149 34.35 1.15 36.66
C PRO A 149 35.05 0.32 35.58
N VAL A 150 35.93 -0.59 36.01
CA VAL A 150 36.57 -1.55 35.10
C VAL A 150 35.53 -2.57 34.64
N GLY A 151 35.10 -2.44 33.40
CA GLY A 151 34.11 -3.32 32.79
C GLY A 151 32.65 -2.92 33.06
N CYS A 152 31.78 -3.35 32.16
CA CYS A 152 30.33 -3.21 32.30
C CYS A 152 29.77 -4.35 33.16
N LEU A 153 28.55 -4.18 33.67
CA LEU A 153 27.84 -5.23 34.38
C LEU A 153 27.52 -6.38 33.44
N LEU A 154 27.62 -7.60 33.97
CA LEU A 154 27.15 -8.82 33.35
C LEU A 154 25.99 -9.35 34.17
N ASP A 155 24.99 -9.91 33.50
CA ASP A 155 23.88 -10.59 34.16
C ASP A 155 24.39 -11.86 34.88
N GLY A 156 23.94 -12.04 36.13
CA GLY A 156 24.26 -13.21 36.94
C GLY A 156 23.44 -14.45 36.59
N SER A 157 22.41 -14.32 35.74
CA SER A 157 21.67 -15.48 35.24
C SER A 157 22.57 -16.35 34.33
N PRO A 158 22.58 -17.68 34.51
CA PRO A 158 23.43 -18.56 33.70
C PRO A 158 23.04 -18.50 32.22
N GLY A 159 23.87 -17.79 31.44
CA GLY A 159 23.75 -17.80 29.99
C GLY A 159 22.65 -16.91 29.40
N SER A 160 22.60 -15.62 29.76
CA SER A 160 21.90 -14.60 28.92
C SER A 160 22.82 -13.88 27.92
N GLY A 161 24.10 -13.68 28.26
CA GLY A 161 25.06 -12.93 27.44
C GLY A 161 24.95 -11.41 27.52
N LEU A 162 24.12 -10.88 28.43
CA LEU A 162 23.90 -9.44 28.59
C LEU A 162 25.18 -8.70 29.03
N VAL A 163 25.47 -7.58 28.36
CA VAL A 163 26.49 -6.59 28.75
C VAL A 163 25.78 -5.25 28.94
N ASP A 164 25.85 -4.68 30.15
CA ASP A 164 25.13 -3.46 30.54
C ASP A 164 26.09 -2.51 31.29
N CYS A 165 26.43 -1.37 30.69
CA CYS A 165 27.36 -0.40 31.27
C CYS A 165 26.65 0.63 32.18
N GLY A 166 25.46 0.29 32.70
CA GLY A 166 24.67 1.14 33.59
C GLY A 166 25.36 1.49 34.92
N ASN A 167 26.40 0.74 35.30
CA ASN A 167 27.31 1.06 36.39
C ASN A 167 28.21 2.28 36.13
N TRP A 168 28.30 2.77 34.89
CA TRP A 168 29.03 4.00 34.59
C TRP A 168 28.38 5.21 35.29
N ALA A 169 29.23 6.08 35.83
CA ALA A 169 28.82 7.38 36.33
C ALA A 169 28.37 8.27 35.17
N GLU A 170 27.35 9.09 35.44
CA GLU A 170 26.97 10.19 34.55
C GLU A 170 28.15 11.14 34.37
N ALA A 171 28.44 11.48 33.12
CA ALA A 171 29.58 12.30 32.75
C ALA A 171 29.16 13.75 32.45
N THR A 172 27.99 13.94 31.82
CA THR A 172 27.41 15.27 31.55
C THR A 172 25.94 15.15 31.12
N THR A 173 25.27 16.29 30.96
CA THR A 173 23.87 16.38 30.52
C THR A 173 23.67 17.46 29.45
N TRP A 174 22.56 17.39 28.74
CA TRP A 174 22.10 18.44 27.83
C TRP A 174 20.58 18.58 27.90
N THR A 175 20.09 19.74 28.32
CA THR A 175 18.65 20.05 28.30
C THR A 175 18.23 20.41 26.88
N VAL A 176 17.31 19.61 26.31
CA VAL A 176 16.75 19.79 24.98
C VAL A 176 16.01 21.14 24.92
N PRO A 177 16.33 22.06 23.99
CA PRO A 177 15.60 23.32 23.84
C PRO A 177 14.10 23.11 23.60
N SER A 178 13.24 23.94 24.18
CA SER A 178 11.77 23.82 24.01
C SER A 178 11.30 24.11 22.59
N ASP A 179 12.11 24.80 21.80
CA ASP A 179 11.95 25.09 20.37
C ASP A 179 12.73 24.11 19.46
N ALA A 180 13.27 23.02 20.03
CA ALA A 180 13.83 21.92 19.25
C ALA A 180 12.75 21.30 18.35
N VAL A 181 13.14 20.88 17.15
CA VAL A 181 12.24 20.16 16.23
C VAL A 181 12.45 18.67 16.44
N SER A 182 11.37 17.90 16.59
CA SER A 182 11.44 16.44 16.76
C SER A 182 12.30 15.81 15.67
N GLY A 183 13.12 14.83 16.01
CA GLY A 183 14.16 14.34 15.11
C GLY A 183 15.04 13.28 15.73
N ILE A 184 15.91 12.72 14.89
CA ILE A 184 17.02 11.87 15.31
C ILE A 184 18.19 12.79 15.65
N TYR A 185 18.72 12.66 16.86
CA TYR A 185 19.82 13.47 17.36
C TYR A 185 21.01 12.58 17.73
N PHE A 186 22.19 13.18 17.75
CA PHE A 186 23.37 12.52 18.31
C PHE A 186 24.32 13.53 18.94
N ALA A 187 25.03 13.10 19.98
CA ALA A 187 26.20 13.79 20.48
C ALA A 187 27.46 13.19 19.83
N LYS A 188 28.22 13.98 19.07
CA LYS A 188 29.59 13.65 18.67
C LYS A 188 30.50 13.98 19.87
N ALA A 189 31.00 12.95 20.54
CA ALA A 189 31.95 13.09 21.65
C ALA A 189 33.37 13.15 21.09
N ILE A 190 34.12 14.23 21.37
CA ILE A 190 35.41 14.55 20.74
C ILE A 190 36.48 14.71 21.82
N ARG A 191 37.59 13.96 21.73
CA ARG A 191 38.74 14.11 22.64
C ARG A 191 39.54 15.37 22.31
N ASP A 192 39.77 16.20 23.32
CA ASP A 192 40.55 17.44 23.26
C ASP A 192 42.05 17.16 23.47
N THR A 193 42.59 16.29 22.62
CA THR A 193 44.03 15.94 22.58
C THR A 193 44.82 16.89 21.67
N THR A 194 46.16 16.83 21.71
CA THR A 194 47.03 17.59 20.80
C THR A 194 48.06 16.64 20.16
N PRO A 195 47.95 16.30 18.86
CA PRO A 195 46.86 16.69 17.95
C PRO A 195 45.51 16.06 18.33
N ALA A 196 44.42 16.76 18.01
CA ALA A 196 43.06 16.29 18.28
C ALA A 196 42.81 14.95 17.57
N SER A 197 42.35 13.95 18.32
CA SER A 197 42.27 12.57 17.84
C SER A 197 41.23 11.74 18.61
N GLY A 198 40.32 11.12 17.87
CA GLY A 198 39.28 10.23 18.39
C GLY A 198 37.96 10.94 18.67
N ALA A 199 36.90 10.46 18.00
CA ALA A 199 35.53 10.86 18.24
C ALA A 199 34.57 9.69 18.00
N SER A 200 33.41 9.70 18.65
CA SER A 200 32.35 8.70 18.49
C SER A 200 30.97 9.36 18.63
N HIS A 201 29.93 8.75 18.04
CA HIS A 201 28.55 9.21 18.17
C HIS A 201 27.84 8.56 19.36
N ILE A 202 26.86 9.30 19.91
CA ILE A 202 25.92 8.84 20.94
C ILE A 202 24.52 9.25 20.49
N TYR A 203 23.71 8.31 20.02
CA TYR A 203 22.39 8.56 19.45
C TYR A 203 21.30 8.65 20.52
N PHE A 204 20.30 9.51 20.26
CA PHE A 204 19.05 9.61 21.00
C PHE A 204 17.99 10.32 20.14
N ILE A 205 16.71 10.06 20.38
CA ILE A 205 15.59 10.65 19.63
C ILE A 205 14.97 11.78 20.46
N VAL A 206 14.71 12.92 19.84
CA VAL A 206 13.91 14.00 20.45
C VAL A 206 12.48 13.85 19.98
N ARG A 207 11.61 13.42 20.89
CA ARG A 207 10.16 13.28 20.69
C ARG A 207 9.44 14.60 20.90
N ASP A 208 8.20 14.64 20.44
CA ASP A 208 7.25 15.71 20.71
C ASP A 208 5.88 15.08 21.00
N ASP A 209 5.58 14.80 22.26
CA ASP A 209 4.39 14.01 22.63
C ASP A 209 3.08 14.78 22.44
N ALA A 210 3.16 16.09 22.22
CA ALA A 210 2.07 16.96 21.80
C ALA A 210 1.92 17.06 20.26
N SER A 211 2.74 16.34 19.49
CA SER A 211 2.73 16.39 18.01
C SER A 211 1.43 15.85 17.43
N THR A 212 0.95 16.53 16.40
CA THR A 212 -0.08 16.08 15.46
C THR A 212 0.45 16.19 14.03
N SER A 213 1.72 15.85 13.83
CA SER A 213 2.34 15.83 12.49
C SER A 213 1.64 14.83 11.58
N ASP A 214 1.64 15.07 10.27
CA ASP A 214 0.99 14.17 9.32
C ASP A 214 1.63 12.76 9.31
N VAL A 215 2.95 12.70 9.47
CA VAL A 215 3.74 11.45 9.52
C VAL A 215 4.40 11.29 10.89
N LEU A 216 4.39 10.05 11.40
CA LEU A 216 5.22 9.61 12.53
C LEU A 216 6.25 8.59 12.04
N PHE A 217 7.52 8.96 12.06
CA PHE A 217 8.66 8.09 11.74
C PHE A 217 9.07 7.30 12.98
N GLN A 218 9.00 5.98 12.94
CA GLN A 218 9.62 5.12 13.95
C GLN A 218 11.03 4.75 13.49
N THR A 219 12.04 4.97 14.35
CA THR A 219 13.39 4.45 14.09
C THR A 219 13.49 2.96 14.41
N SER A 220 14.29 2.23 13.64
CA SER A 220 14.51 0.77 13.77
C SER A 220 15.54 0.44 14.85
N ASP A 221 15.50 1.14 15.99
CA ASP A 221 16.55 1.14 17.01
C ASP A 221 16.65 -0.16 17.82
N THR A 222 15.55 -0.92 17.90
CA THR A 222 15.54 -2.29 18.40
C THR A 222 16.44 -3.19 17.55
N THR A 223 16.42 -3.02 16.22
CA THR A 223 17.34 -3.70 15.28
C THR A 223 18.76 -3.19 15.42
N TRP A 224 18.98 -1.86 15.49
CA TRP A 224 20.33 -1.31 15.74
C TRP A 224 20.96 -1.96 16.98
N GLN A 225 20.16 -2.17 18.03
CA GLN A 225 20.58 -2.73 19.29
C GLN A 225 20.70 -4.26 19.29
N ALA A 226 19.86 -4.97 18.55
CA ALA A 226 19.95 -6.42 18.34
C ALA A 226 21.24 -6.82 17.61
N TYR A 227 21.64 -6.02 16.61
CA TYR A 227 22.89 -6.17 15.88
C TYR A 227 24.10 -5.52 16.58
N ASN A 228 23.90 -4.68 17.60
CA ASN A 228 24.99 -4.06 18.35
C ASN A 228 25.84 -5.12 19.08
N SER A 229 27.10 -5.28 18.65
CA SER A 229 28.07 -6.23 19.21
C SER A 229 29.02 -5.60 20.25
N TYR A 230 28.73 -4.39 20.75
CA TYR A 230 29.51 -3.74 21.80
C TYR A 230 29.69 -4.63 23.03
N GLY A 231 30.94 -4.77 23.50
CA GLY A 231 31.29 -5.69 24.60
C GLY A 231 31.38 -7.17 24.19
N GLY A 232 31.35 -7.46 22.88
CA GLY A 232 31.57 -8.80 22.30
C GLY A 232 30.29 -9.60 22.01
N ASN A 233 29.13 -9.12 22.44
CA ASN A 233 27.86 -9.87 22.41
C ASN A 233 26.73 -9.08 21.71
N SER A 234 25.97 -9.75 20.84
CA SER A 234 24.72 -9.28 20.23
C SER A 234 23.71 -10.43 20.10
N LEU A 235 22.51 -10.20 19.53
CA LEU A 235 21.55 -11.28 19.22
C LEU A 235 21.95 -12.14 18.00
N TYR A 236 23.18 -11.93 17.48
CA TYR A 236 23.78 -12.66 16.37
C TYR A 236 25.18 -13.22 16.66
N VAL A 237 25.97 -12.61 17.57
CA VAL A 237 27.35 -13.03 17.89
C VAL A 237 27.63 -13.04 19.40
N GLY A 238 28.62 -13.84 19.83
CA GLY A 238 29.10 -13.89 21.21
C GLY A 238 28.20 -14.71 22.14
N GLY A 239 28.19 -14.40 23.43
CA GLY A 239 27.22 -14.96 24.37
C GLY A 239 27.18 -16.49 24.53
N PRO A 240 26.07 -17.04 25.06
CA PRO A 240 25.94 -18.43 25.50
C PRO A 240 25.05 -19.31 24.61
N GLY A 241 24.40 -18.76 23.58
CA GLY A 241 23.58 -19.53 22.64
C GLY A 241 24.38 -20.54 21.83
N SER A 242 23.71 -21.54 21.25
CA SER A 242 24.35 -22.52 20.38
C SER A 242 24.10 -22.23 18.89
N ASN A 243 25.19 -22.24 18.12
CA ASN A 243 25.29 -22.25 16.66
C ASN A 243 24.35 -21.30 15.87
N PRO A 244 24.78 -20.05 15.57
CA PRO A 244 25.99 -19.39 16.08
C PRO A 244 25.88 -19.10 17.58
N GLY A 245 27.02 -18.87 18.22
CA GLY A 245 27.04 -18.24 19.54
C GLY A 245 26.38 -16.86 19.44
N ARG A 246 25.31 -16.63 20.21
CA ARG A 246 24.64 -15.33 20.37
C ARG A 246 24.29 -15.08 21.85
N ALA A 247 24.06 -13.82 22.21
CA ALA A 247 23.31 -13.47 23.43
C ALA A 247 21.79 -13.60 23.21
N TYR A 248 21.05 -13.68 24.31
CA TYR A 248 19.58 -13.64 24.34
C TYR A 248 19.04 -12.28 24.81
N LYS A 249 19.92 -11.42 25.33
CA LYS A 249 19.59 -10.10 25.90
C LYS A 249 20.65 -9.08 25.50
N VAL A 250 20.23 -7.86 25.18
CA VAL A 250 21.11 -6.74 24.81
C VAL A 250 20.65 -5.44 25.49
N SER A 251 21.58 -4.65 26.04
CA SER A 251 21.25 -3.46 26.85
C SER A 251 21.50 -2.14 26.12
N TYR A 252 20.53 -1.22 26.15
CA TYR A 252 20.69 0.17 25.71
C TYR A 252 21.65 0.98 26.59
N ASN A 253 22.04 0.46 27.77
CA ASN A 253 23.09 1.04 28.59
C ASN A 253 24.50 0.74 28.04
N ARG A 254 24.72 0.83 26.73
CA ARG A 254 26.05 0.68 26.11
C ARG A 254 26.13 1.44 24.78
N PRO A 255 27.33 1.82 24.33
CA PRO A 255 27.53 2.47 23.03
C PRO A 255 26.99 1.64 21.86
N PHE A 256 26.57 2.31 20.79
CA PHE A 256 26.19 1.68 19.52
C PHE A 256 27.40 1.47 18.60
N ASN A 257 27.49 0.30 17.98
CA ASN A 257 28.39 0.07 16.85
C ASN A 257 27.77 0.63 15.57
N THR A 258 28.14 1.85 15.19
CA THR A 258 27.55 2.56 14.03
C THR A 258 27.96 1.97 12.68
N ARG A 259 29.22 1.52 12.54
CA ARG A 259 29.84 1.00 11.31
C ARG A 259 30.90 -0.04 11.62
N GLY A 260 31.59 -0.57 10.60
CA GLY A 260 32.83 -1.34 10.76
C GLY A 260 32.66 -2.81 11.15
N SER A 261 31.45 -3.36 11.02
CA SER A 261 31.14 -4.79 11.13
C SER A 261 30.19 -5.19 10.00
N SER A 262 29.85 -6.48 9.89
CA SER A 262 28.80 -6.99 8.97
C SER A 262 27.42 -6.31 9.13
N ASN A 263 27.25 -5.49 10.17
CA ASN A 263 25.98 -5.03 10.69
C ASN A 263 25.67 -3.59 10.28
N SER A 264 26.57 -2.89 9.58
CA SER A 264 26.37 -1.48 9.17
C SER A 264 25.16 -1.30 8.26
N ARG A 265 24.74 -2.34 7.53
CA ARG A 265 23.54 -2.35 6.68
C ARG A 265 22.22 -2.31 7.49
N SER A 266 22.26 -2.71 8.76
CA SER A 266 21.11 -2.69 9.69
C SER A 266 21.16 -1.52 10.67
N PHE A 267 21.99 -0.51 10.39
CA PHE A 267 22.10 0.72 11.19
C PHE A 267 21.59 1.93 10.41
N LEU A 268 21.18 2.96 11.14
CA LEU A 268 20.58 4.23 10.68
C LEU A 268 21.11 4.76 9.35
N PHE A 269 22.43 4.85 9.17
CA PHE A 269 23.05 5.47 7.98
C PHE A 269 22.87 4.66 6.69
N ALA A 270 22.73 3.35 6.78
CA ALA A 270 22.37 2.53 5.62
C ALA A 270 20.85 2.42 5.49
N ALA A 271 20.15 2.13 6.58
CA ALA A 271 18.76 1.67 6.55
C ALA A 271 17.73 2.81 6.39
N GLU A 272 17.95 3.96 7.04
CA GLU A 272 16.90 4.95 7.30
C GLU A 272 17.26 6.36 6.81
N HIS A 273 18.55 6.72 6.83
CA HIS A 273 19.01 8.08 6.55
C HIS A 273 18.57 8.63 5.17
N PRO A 274 18.56 7.87 4.06
CA PRO A 274 18.00 8.33 2.79
C PRO A 274 16.55 8.78 2.87
N MET A 275 15.71 8.04 3.60
CA MET A 275 14.30 8.40 3.78
C MET A 275 14.17 9.64 4.65
N VAL A 276 14.97 9.78 5.72
CA VAL A 276 15.01 10.99 6.57
C VAL A 276 15.41 12.22 5.73
N SER A 277 16.50 12.13 4.96
CA SER A 277 16.94 13.19 4.05
C SER A 277 15.84 13.54 3.04
N TRP A 278 15.23 12.54 2.40
CA TRP A 278 14.21 12.76 1.38
C TRP A 278 12.90 13.35 1.93
N LEU A 279 12.38 12.85 3.05
CA LEU A 279 11.18 13.37 3.70
C LEU A 279 11.35 14.84 4.08
N GLU A 280 12.46 15.16 4.75
CA GLU A 280 12.72 16.51 5.21
C GLU A 280 12.99 17.46 4.04
N ALA A 281 13.70 17.02 3.01
CA ALA A 281 13.96 17.85 1.83
C ALA A 281 12.70 18.20 1.03
N ASN A 282 11.67 17.35 1.12
CA ASN A 282 10.34 17.62 0.56
C ASN A 282 9.42 18.36 1.57
N GLY A 283 9.93 18.69 2.76
CA GLY A 283 9.21 19.44 3.78
C GLY A 283 8.00 18.70 4.34
N TYR A 284 8.00 17.36 4.35
CA TYR A 284 6.93 16.61 4.98
C TYR A 284 6.85 16.93 6.48
N ASN A 285 5.62 17.06 6.98
CA ASN A 285 5.35 17.32 8.38
C ASN A 285 5.53 16.00 9.17
N VAL A 286 6.76 15.77 9.66
CA VAL A 286 7.16 14.53 10.36
C VAL A 286 7.63 14.79 11.79
N SER A 287 7.26 13.89 12.70
CA SER A 287 7.89 13.74 14.03
C SER A 287 8.41 12.31 14.22
N TYR A 288 9.27 12.10 15.22
CA TYR A 288 10.11 10.90 15.33
C TYR A 288 9.94 10.18 16.67
N PHE A 289 9.78 8.85 16.62
CA PHE A 289 9.70 7.90 17.73
C PHE A 289 10.79 6.84 17.62
N THR A 290 11.03 6.11 18.71
CA THR A 290 11.79 4.84 18.70
C THR A 290 10.84 3.65 18.66
N GLY A 291 11.31 2.46 18.29
CA GLY A 291 10.58 1.20 18.47
C GLY A 291 10.23 0.95 19.95
N VAL A 292 11.07 1.43 20.87
CA VAL A 292 10.78 1.45 22.32
C VAL A 292 9.55 2.31 22.62
N ASP A 293 9.46 3.50 22.02
CA ASP A 293 8.34 4.43 22.22
C ASP A 293 7.04 3.94 21.57
N SER A 294 7.12 3.19 20.47
CA SER A 294 5.95 2.51 19.93
C SER A 294 5.39 1.43 20.87
N ASP A 295 6.18 0.87 21.79
CA ASP A 295 5.68 0.04 22.90
C ASP A 295 5.16 0.91 24.06
N ARG A 296 6.03 1.71 24.69
CA ARG A 296 5.72 2.43 25.95
C ARG A 296 4.84 3.68 25.80
N HIS A 297 4.72 4.23 24.59
CA HIS A 297 3.98 5.45 24.26
C HIS A 297 3.08 5.28 23.01
N GLY A 298 2.89 4.07 22.50
CA GLY A 298 2.24 3.81 21.20
C GLY A 298 0.78 4.25 21.06
N VAL A 299 0.11 4.67 22.15
CA VAL A 299 -1.18 5.36 22.07
C VAL A 299 -1.11 6.67 21.28
N LEU A 300 0.06 7.34 21.27
CA LEU A 300 0.29 8.61 20.56
C LEU A 300 0.39 8.44 19.04
N ILE A 301 0.60 7.22 18.52
CA ILE A 301 0.61 6.94 17.07
C ILE A 301 -0.70 7.41 16.40
N LYS A 302 -1.82 7.42 17.15
CA LYS A 302 -3.15 7.86 16.71
C LYS A 302 -3.31 9.36 16.52
N ASN A 303 -2.32 10.17 16.88
CA ASN A 303 -2.31 11.62 16.65
C ASN A 303 -1.91 11.98 15.20
N HIS A 304 -1.49 10.99 14.41
CA HIS A 304 -0.88 11.15 13.09
C HIS A 304 -1.72 10.45 12.01
N LYS A 305 -1.50 10.81 10.73
CA LYS A 305 -2.18 10.16 9.59
C LYS A 305 -1.45 8.90 9.15
N VAL A 306 -0.12 8.92 9.18
CA VAL A 306 0.75 7.82 8.73
C VAL A 306 1.71 7.41 9.84
N PHE A 307 1.74 6.12 10.16
CA PHE A 307 2.86 5.49 10.86
C PHE A 307 3.84 4.93 9.81
N LEU A 308 5.13 5.21 10.01
CA LEU A 308 6.18 4.93 9.04
C LEU A 308 7.30 4.10 9.68
N SER A 309 7.60 2.94 9.08
CA SER A 309 8.74 2.06 9.40
C SER A 309 9.64 1.93 8.17
N VAL A 310 10.96 1.91 8.35
CA VAL A 310 11.93 2.10 7.27
C VAL A 310 13.19 1.25 7.47
N GLY A 311 13.72 0.72 6.38
CA GLY A 311 15.02 0.07 6.35
C GLY A 311 14.94 -1.37 6.86
N HIS A 312 15.42 -1.63 8.06
CA HIS A 312 15.50 -2.99 8.62
C HIS A 312 14.89 -3.03 10.04
N ASP A 313 13.57 -3.25 10.13
CA ASP A 313 12.80 -3.17 11.39
C ASP A 313 12.46 -4.57 11.97
N GLU A 314 13.48 -5.43 12.08
CA GLU A 314 13.37 -6.88 12.39
C GLU A 314 12.80 -7.20 13.79
N TYR A 315 13.06 -6.37 14.80
CA TYR A 315 12.81 -6.71 16.21
C TYR A 315 11.62 -5.95 16.79
N TRP A 316 10.45 -6.61 16.84
CA TRP A 316 9.22 -6.00 17.34
C TRP A 316 8.75 -6.59 18.65
N SER A 317 8.43 -5.71 19.59
CA SER A 317 7.89 -6.09 20.90
C SER A 317 6.37 -6.31 20.86
N GLY A 318 5.87 -7.07 21.85
CA GLY A 318 4.44 -7.41 21.93
C GLY A 318 3.51 -6.20 21.99
N GLY A 319 3.84 -5.19 22.79
CA GLY A 319 3.05 -3.96 22.92
C GLY A 319 3.20 -3.05 21.69
N GLN A 320 4.40 -2.92 21.13
CA GLN A 320 4.65 -2.23 19.85
C GLN A 320 3.73 -2.74 18.73
N ARG A 321 3.70 -4.06 18.47
CA ARG A 321 2.82 -4.63 17.44
C ARG A 321 1.35 -4.33 17.73
N ALA A 322 0.91 -4.53 18.97
CA ALA A 322 -0.48 -4.27 19.37
C ALA A 322 -0.88 -2.79 19.23
N ASN A 323 0.02 -1.85 19.51
CA ASN A 323 -0.21 -0.41 19.36
C ASN A 323 -0.32 -0.01 17.89
N VAL A 324 0.55 -0.52 17.01
CA VAL A 324 0.49 -0.27 15.56
C VAL A 324 -0.77 -0.89 14.94
N GLU A 325 -1.13 -2.11 15.31
CA GLU A 325 -2.40 -2.74 14.91
C GLU A 325 -3.62 -1.93 15.40
N SER A 326 -3.55 -1.37 16.63
CA SER A 326 -4.58 -0.50 17.18
C SER A 326 -4.66 0.86 16.48
N ALA A 327 -3.55 1.37 15.95
CA ALA A 327 -3.52 2.58 15.12
C ALA A 327 -4.14 2.31 13.74
N ARG A 328 -3.78 1.20 13.08
CA ARG A 328 -4.39 0.73 11.82
C ARG A 328 -5.92 0.59 11.96
N ALA A 329 -6.37 -0.04 13.03
CA ALA A 329 -7.79 -0.20 13.35
C ALA A 329 -8.51 1.12 13.70
N ALA A 330 -7.77 2.19 14.00
CA ALA A 330 -8.30 3.54 14.22
C ALA A 330 -8.27 4.43 12.94
N GLY A 331 -7.83 3.89 11.80
CA GLY A 331 -7.76 4.63 10.53
C GLY A 331 -6.40 5.25 10.20
N VAL A 332 -5.37 5.04 11.04
CA VAL A 332 -3.99 5.46 10.72
C VAL A 332 -3.48 4.58 9.57
N HIS A 333 -2.93 5.22 8.54
CA HIS A 333 -2.26 4.54 7.43
C HIS A 333 -0.91 3.98 7.90
N LEU A 334 -0.49 2.82 7.39
CA LEU A 334 0.82 2.26 7.67
C LEU A 334 1.67 2.24 6.38
N ALA A 335 2.93 2.65 6.47
CA ALA A 335 3.88 2.54 5.37
C ALA A 335 5.17 1.86 5.84
N PHE A 336 5.44 0.68 5.29
CA PHE A 336 6.65 -0.11 5.53
C PHE A 336 7.58 0.03 4.33
N PHE A 337 8.58 0.90 4.43
CA PHE A 337 9.69 1.00 3.47
C PHE A 337 10.85 0.12 3.95
N SER A 338 10.52 -1.14 4.23
CA SER A 338 11.37 -2.13 4.88
C SER A 338 11.26 -3.47 4.15
N GLY A 339 12.19 -4.37 4.45
CA GLY A 339 12.06 -5.81 4.31
C GLY A 339 12.59 -6.46 5.60
N ASN A 340 12.28 -7.73 5.84
CA ASN A 340 12.55 -8.40 7.13
C ASN A 340 12.00 -7.62 8.35
N GLU A 341 10.90 -6.87 8.21
CA GLU A 341 10.25 -6.24 9.36
C GLU A 341 9.40 -7.23 10.18
N VAL A 342 9.24 -6.94 11.47
CA VAL A 342 8.34 -7.68 12.38
C VAL A 342 8.64 -9.19 12.44
N PHE A 343 9.88 -9.62 12.16
CA PHE A 343 10.25 -11.03 12.11
C PHE A 343 10.48 -11.63 13.50
N TRP A 344 11.32 -11.03 14.35
CA TRP A 344 11.54 -11.50 15.73
C TRP A 344 10.63 -10.83 16.73
N LYS A 345 9.99 -11.65 17.56
CA LYS A 345 9.27 -11.17 18.75
C LYS A 345 10.23 -10.91 19.90
N THR A 346 10.07 -9.75 20.52
CA THR A 346 10.88 -9.31 21.66
C THR A 346 10.02 -8.92 22.87
N ARG A 347 10.70 -8.73 24.00
CA ARG A 347 10.13 -8.15 25.22
C ARG A 347 11.16 -7.28 25.95
N TRP A 348 10.66 -6.49 26.88
CA TRP A 348 11.44 -5.52 27.64
C TRP A 348 11.77 -6.01 29.06
N GLU A 349 12.98 -5.70 29.52
CA GLU A 349 13.44 -5.82 30.90
C GLU A 349 14.11 -4.51 31.35
N ASN A 350 14.25 -4.35 32.67
CA ASN A 350 14.97 -3.25 33.27
C ASN A 350 16.49 -3.43 33.08
N GLY A 351 17.24 -2.32 33.13
CA GLY A 351 18.70 -2.34 33.06
C GLY A 351 19.35 -2.83 34.36
N LEU A 352 20.61 -3.28 34.29
CA LEU A 352 21.36 -3.77 35.46
C LEU A 352 21.91 -2.66 36.36
N GLY A 353 21.80 -1.39 35.94
CA GLY A 353 22.22 -0.23 36.73
C GLY A 353 21.54 -0.15 38.09
N ALA A 354 22.15 0.57 39.03
CA ALA A 354 21.61 0.73 40.39
C ALA A 354 20.28 1.53 40.44
N ASP A 355 19.94 2.23 39.35
CA ASP A 355 18.67 2.88 39.08
C ASP A 355 17.57 1.91 38.63
N GLY A 356 17.93 0.72 38.13
CA GLY A 356 16.99 -0.30 37.66
C GLY A 356 16.05 0.20 36.56
N ALA A 357 16.50 1.13 35.72
CA ALA A 357 15.66 1.85 34.78
C ALA A 357 14.91 0.90 33.81
N PRO A 358 13.60 1.10 33.57
CA PRO A 358 12.80 0.25 32.68
C PRO A 358 13.15 0.49 31.20
N TYR A 359 12.78 -0.44 30.32
CA TYR A 359 13.02 -0.36 28.87
C TYR A 359 14.50 -0.20 28.48
N ARG A 360 15.42 -0.79 29.26
CA ARG A 360 16.86 -0.73 28.98
C ARG A 360 17.43 -2.04 28.47
N THR A 361 16.74 -3.17 28.62
CA THR A 361 17.16 -4.47 28.10
C THR A 361 16.13 -5.02 27.14
N LEU A 362 16.55 -5.23 25.89
CA LEU A 362 15.78 -5.91 24.84
C LEU A 362 16.09 -7.42 24.91
N VAL A 363 15.06 -8.25 24.96
CA VAL A 363 15.17 -9.71 25.12
C VAL A 363 14.59 -10.43 23.90
N SER A 364 15.36 -11.37 23.36
CA SER A 364 14.88 -12.38 22.40
C SER A 364 15.75 -13.63 22.46
N TYR A 365 15.15 -14.78 22.78
CA TYR A 365 15.86 -16.06 22.77
C TYR A 365 15.95 -16.66 21.35
N LYS A 366 15.23 -16.11 20.38
CA LYS A 366 15.07 -16.63 19.00
C LYS A 366 14.62 -18.09 18.97
N GLU A 367 13.57 -18.38 19.73
CA GLU A 367 13.12 -19.73 20.12
C GLU A 367 12.71 -20.62 18.94
N SER A 368 12.38 -20.01 17.80
CA SER A 368 12.17 -20.73 16.53
C SER A 368 13.40 -21.51 16.05
N HIS A 369 14.62 -21.04 16.38
CA HIS A 369 15.88 -21.71 16.01
C HIS A 369 16.02 -23.08 16.68
N PRO A 370 16.13 -23.19 18.02
CA PRO A 370 16.21 -24.49 18.68
C PRO A 370 14.90 -25.27 18.62
N GLY A 371 13.79 -24.62 18.22
CA GLY A 371 12.46 -25.22 18.19
C GLY A 371 12.06 -25.73 19.57
N THR A 372 12.32 -24.92 20.62
CA THR A 372 12.00 -25.24 22.01
C THR A 372 11.88 -23.96 22.84
N ARG A 373 11.15 -24.05 23.94
CA ARG A 373 10.98 -23.00 24.94
C ARG A 373 12.27 -22.80 25.73
N LEU A 374 12.85 -21.60 25.67
CA LEU A 374 14.09 -21.20 26.33
C LEU A 374 13.92 -19.96 27.22
N ASP A 375 12.92 -19.11 26.99
CA ASP A 375 12.68 -17.95 27.83
C ASP A 375 12.20 -18.39 29.23
N PRO A 376 12.85 -17.94 30.32
CA PRO A 376 12.40 -18.25 31.69
C PRO A 376 10.96 -17.79 32.03
N LEU A 377 10.31 -16.98 31.19
CA LEU A 377 8.93 -16.53 31.34
C LEU A 377 7.89 -17.37 30.55
N ASP A 378 8.33 -18.41 29.82
CA ASP A 378 7.43 -19.39 29.20
C ASP A 378 6.53 -20.09 30.25
N PRO A 379 5.32 -20.56 29.87
CA PRO A 379 4.71 -20.52 28.53
C PRO A 379 4.00 -19.19 28.21
N ASN A 380 4.10 -18.18 29.08
CA ASN A 380 3.29 -16.97 28.99
C ASN A 380 3.81 -15.92 27.99
N VAL A 381 5.04 -16.09 27.49
CA VAL A 381 5.71 -15.08 26.65
C VAL A 381 6.56 -15.74 25.58
N TRP A 382 6.19 -15.56 24.31
CA TRP A 382 6.99 -16.01 23.17
C TRP A 382 8.09 -14.99 22.80
N THR A 383 9.30 -15.46 22.50
CA THR A 383 10.42 -14.65 21.95
C THR A 383 11.14 -15.30 20.75
N GLY A 384 10.44 -16.18 20.02
CA GLY A 384 10.82 -16.60 18.67
C GLY A 384 10.30 -15.69 17.58
N SER A 385 10.22 -16.19 16.36
CA SER A 385 9.69 -15.47 15.20
C SER A 385 8.17 -15.34 15.30
N TRP A 386 7.62 -14.23 14.83
CA TRP A 386 6.19 -13.93 14.94
C TRP A 386 5.30 -14.96 14.23
N ARG A 387 5.77 -15.51 13.10
CA ARG A 387 5.06 -16.53 12.30
C ARG A 387 4.97 -17.93 12.92
N ASP A 388 5.79 -18.27 13.91
CA ASP A 388 5.90 -19.66 14.41
C ASP A 388 4.67 -20.08 15.25
N PRO A 389 3.87 -21.07 14.82
CA PRO A 389 2.69 -21.52 15.54
C PRO A 389 2.99 -22.65 16.54
N ARG A 390 4.19 -23.24 16.55
CA ARG A 390 4.50 -24.52 17.23
C ARG A 390 4.20 -24.51 18.74
N TYR A 391 4.23 -23.34 19.37
CA TYR A 391 4.02 -23.15 20.80
C TYR A 391 2.78 -22.29 21.14
N SER A 392 1.98 -21.97 20.12
CA SER A 392 0.97 -20.90 20.14
C SER A 392 -0.47 -21.41 20.12
N VAL A 393 -0.67 -22.72 20.31
CA VAL A 393 -1.99 -23.37 20.28
C VAL A 393 -2.67 -23.38 21.66
N ALA A 394 -4.00 -23.53 21.62
CA ALA A 394 -4.85 -23.73 22.81
C ALA A 394 -4.33 -24.86 23.72
N PRO A 395 -4.69 -24.88 25.03
CA PRO A 395 -4.07 -25.78 25.99
C PRO A 395 -4.08 -27.23 25.52
N THR A 396 -2.90 -27.85 25.51
CA THR A 396 -2.79 -29.31 25.54
C THR A 396 -3.44 -29.85 26.82
N LEU A 397 -3.52 -31.17 26.97
CA LEU A 397 -4.13 -31.84 28.14
C LEU A 397 -3.59 -31.36 29.51
N ASP A 398 -2.49 -30.63 29.51
CA ASP A 398 -1.70 -30.17 30.65
C ASP A 398 -2.15 -28.79 31.21
N GLY A 399 -3.08 -28.10 30.52
CA GLY A 399 -3.71 -26.87 31.04
C GLY A 399 -2.82 -25.62 31.10
N LEU A 400 -1.72 -25.60 30.34
CA LEU A 400 -0.80 -24.46 30.29
C LEU A 400 -1.36 -23.26 29.50
N PRO A 401 -0.99 -22.02 29.87
CA PRO A 401 -1.27 -20.81 29.08
C PRO A 401 -0.75 -20.88 27.63
N VAL A 402 -1.43 -20.13 26.76
CA VAL A 402 -1.17 -20.06 25.32
C VAL A 402 -0.09 -19.00 25.05
N ALA A 403 0.96 -19.35 24.30
CA ALA A 403 1.96 -18.38 23.84
C ALA A 403 1.45 -17.63 22.59
N ASP A 404 1.98 -16.43 22.34
CA ASP A 404 1.41 -15.45 21.40
C ASP A 404 2.15 -15.34 20.04
N GLY A 405 2.75 -16.45 19.59
CA GLY A 405 3.24 -16.60 18.22
C GLY A 405 2.12 -16.99 17.23
N GLY A 406 2.48 -17.54 16.07
CA GLY A 406 1.53 -17.94 15.01
C GLY A 406 0.83 -16.75 14.33
N ARG A 407 1.45 -15.58 14.38
CA ARG A 407 0.95 -14.29 13.86
C ARG A 407 1.93 -13.78 12.81
N PRO A 408 1.91 -14.31 11.58
CA PRO A 408 2.87 -13.90 10.55
C PRO A 408 2.79 -12.41 10.22
N GLU A 409 3.84 -11.95 9.56
CA GLU A 409 4.20 -10.58 9.25
C GLU A 409 3.24 -10.01 8.21
N ASN A 410 2.91 -10.80 7.17
CA ASN A 410 1.99 -10.39 6.11
C ASN A 410 0.57 -10.05 6.60
N GLY A 411 0.11 -10.65 7.70
CA GLY A 411 -1.17 -10.26 8.35
C GLY A 411 -1.18 -8.83 8.91
N LEU A 412 0.00 -8.20 9.05
CA LEU A 412 0.17 -6.79 9.36
C LEU A 412 0.63 -5.97 8.14
N THR A 413 1.77 -6.30 7.54
CA THR A 413 2.43 -5.44 6.54
C THR A 413 1.97 -5.70 5.10
N GLY A 414 1.41 -6.88 4.84
CA GLY A 414 1.07 -7.37 3.50
C GLY A 414 2.12 -8.30 2.90
N THR A 415 3.38 -8.18 3.30
CA THR A 415 4.50 -9.00 2.82
C THR A 415 5.08 -9.86 3.95
N ILE A 416 5.83 -10.90 3.60
CA ILE A 416 6.49 -11.78 4.57
C ILE A 416 7.92 -12.07 4.15
N PHE A 417 8.86 -11.86 5.07
CA PHE A 417 10.28 -12.14 4.85
C PHE A 417 10.52 -13.60 4.46
N THR A 418 11.21 -13.80 3.35
CA THR A 418 11.61 -15.12 2.88
C THR A 418 13.03 -15.18 2.35
N VAL A 419 13.63 -14.07 1.87
CA VAL A 419 14.94 -14.09 1.21
C VAL A 419 16.02 -13.38 2.02
N ASN A 420 16.86 -14.18 2.68
CA ASN A 420 18.04 -13.70 3.41
C ASN A 420 19.21 -13.38 2.48
N SER A 421 19.39 -14.14 1.39
CA SER A 421 20.44 -13.84 0.42
C SER A 421 20.20 -14.39 -1.00
N VAL A 422 20.91 -13.80 -1.96
CA VAL A 422 20.86 -14.09 -3.39
C VAL A 422 22.26 -14.25 -4.00
N PRO A 423 22.41 -14.94 -5.15
CA PRO A 423 23.66 -14.98 -5.88
C PRO A 423 24.12 -13.56 -6.25
N ASN A 424 25.34 -13.19 -5.83
CA ASN A 424 26.00 -11.93 -6.19
C ASN A 424 25.27 -10.64 -5.73
N GLN A 425 24.85 -10.56 -4.46
CA GLN A 425 24.29 -9.33 -3.84
C GLN A 425 25.06 -8.03 -4.13
N ILE A 426 26.38 -8.10 -4.33
CA ILE A 426 27.25 -6.93 -4.55
C ILE A 426 26.91 -6.19 -5.87
N ALA A 427 26.21 -6.82 -6.82
CA ALA A 427 25.74 -6.14 -8.03
C ALA A 427 24.48 -5.28 -7.83
N GLY A 428 23.73 -5.51 -6.73
CA GLY A 428 22.40 -4.95 -6.50
C GLY A 428 21.32 -5.55 -7.39
N ILE A 429 20.08 -5.67 -6.89
CA ILE A 429 18.94 -6.09 -7.71
C ILE A 429 18.07 -4.86 -8.03
N SER A 430 17.61 -4.79 -9.27
CA SER A 430 16.58 -3.84 -9.69
C SER A 430 15.20 -4.39 -9.35
N MET A 431 14.37 -3.61 -8.67
CA MET A 431 12.92 -3.86 -8.70
C MET A 431 12.41 -3.73 -10.15
N MET A 432 11.53 -4.63 -10.55
CA MET A 432 10.94 -4.68 -11.88
C MET A 432 9.46 -4.32 -11.82
N VAL A 433 9.01 -3.48 -12.75
CA VAL A 433 7.60 -3.04 -12.88
C VAL A 433 7.05 -3.55 -14.21
N PRO A 434 6.27 -4.64 -14.20
CA PRO A 434 5.52 -5.11 -15.37
C PRO A 434 4.40 -4.14 -15.77
N LEU A 435 3.88 -4.38 -16.98
CA LEU A 435 2.79 -3.61 -17.61
C LEU A 435 1.61 -3.35 -16.68
N ASP A 436 1.08 -4.38 -16.04
CA ASP A 436 -0.15 -4.27 -15.27
C ASP A 436 0.07 -3.60 -13.91
N ASP A 437 1.22 -3.83 -13.30
CA ASP A 437 1.64 -3.15 -12.06
C ASP A 437 1.91 -1.66 -12.32
N GLY A 438 2.52 -1.31 -13.46
CA GLY A 438 2.80 0.07 -13.85
C GLY A 438 1.57 0.92 -14.14
N LYS A 439 0.42 0.32 -14.47
CA LYS A 439 -0.87 1.02 -14.65
C LYS A 439 -1.46 1.54 -13.33
N MET A 440 -1.03 1.01 -12.18
CA MET A 440 -1.59 1.39 -10.89
C MET A 440 -1.31 2.85 -10.56
N ARG A 441 -2.30 3.54 -9.97
CA ARG A 441 -2.21 4.96 -9.56
C ARG A 441 -0.94 5.33 -8.80
N PHE A 442 -0.32 4.40 -8.07
CA PHE A 442 0.98 4.58 -7.41
C PHE A 442 2.04 5.14 -8.38
N TRP A 443 2.01 4.74 -9.65
CA TRP A 443 2.93 5.13 -10.71
C TRP A 443 2.49 6.35 -11.54
N ARG A 444 1.39 7.02 -11.19
CA ARG A 444 0.95 8.26 -11.85
C ARG A 444 2.05 9.32 -11.84
N ASN A 445 2.05 10.25 -12.80
CA ASN A 445 3.11 11.25 -12.96
C ASN A 445 4.53 10.67 -13.20
N THR A 446 4.69 9.35 -13.37
CA THR A 446 5.94 8.71 -13.79
C THR A 446 5.77 8.12 -15.19
N ASN A 447 6.88 7.79 -15.84
CA ASN A 447 6.79 7.05 -17.09
C ASN A 447 6.27 5.61 -16.90
N MET A 448 6.30 5.00 -15.71
CA MET A 448 5.82 3.61 -15.53
C MET A 448 4.34 3.44 -15.90
N ALA A 449 3.52 4.50 -15.72
CA ALA A 449 2.14 4.56 -16.20
C ALA A 449 1.97 4.55 -17.74
N THR A 450 3.06 4.63 -18.50
CA THR A 450 3.08 4.56 -19.97
C THR A 450 3.62 3.25 -20.53
N LEU A 451 3.79 2.22 -19.69
CA LEU A 451 4.06 0.86 -20.16
C LEU A 451 2.95 0.40 -21.13
N SER A 452 3.33 -0.42 -22.11
CA SER A 452 2.42 -0.89 -23.16
C SER A 452 2.73 -2.34 -23.57
N ALA A 453 1.90 -2.97 -24.39
CA ALA A 453 2.18 -4.33 -24.89
C ALA A 453 3.51 -4.42 -25.69
N THR A 454 4.02 -3.30 -26.22
CA THR A 454 5.32 -3.23 -26.93
C THR A 454 6.50 -2.83 -26.03
N ASP A 455 6.22 -2.36 -24.81
CA ASP A 455 7.19 -2.05 -23.77
C ASP A 455 6.58 -2.45 -22.42
N PRO A 456 6.56 -3.77 -22.09
CA PRO A 456 5.71 -4.32 -21.03
C PRO A 456 6.43 -4.46 -19.69
N LEU A 457 7.66 -3.97 -19.55
CA LEU A 457 8.49 -4.21 -18.37
C LEU A 457 9.61 -3.16 -18.26
N ARG A 458 9.70 -2.45 -17.13
CA ARG A 458 10.79 -1.50 -16.86
C ARG A 458 11.46 -1.75 -15.51
N ALA A 459 12.76 -1.50 -15.46
CA ALA A 459 13.58 -1.63 -14.26
C ALA A 459 13.69 -0.30 -13.49
N LEU A 460 13.76 -0.41 -12.17
CA LEU A 460 14.29 0.60 -11.25
C LEU A 460 15.82 0.46 -11.11
N PRO A 461 16.55 1.40 -10.46
CA PRO A 461 17.98 1.27 -10.28
C PRO A 461 18.37 -0.01 -9.51
N ALA A 462 19.51 -0.60 -9.86
CA ALA A 462 20.05 -1.75 -9.15
C ALA A 462 20.43 -1.36 -7.72
N GLY A 463 20.10 -2.21 -6.74
CA GLY A 463 20.24 -1.90 -5.31
C GLY A 463 19.03 -1.18 -4.71
N THR A 464 17.85 -1.32 -5.34
CA THR A 464 16.55 -0.93 -4.73
C THR A 464 15.84 -2.15 -4.13
N LEU A 465 16.05 -3.33 -4.72
CA LEU A 465 15.73 -4.62 -4.12
C LEU A 465 17.00 -5.26 -3.56
N GLY A 466 16.97 -5.69 -2.30
CA GLY A 466 18.02 -6.52 -1.74
C GLY A 466 18.44 -6.18 -0.32
N TYR A 467 19.68 -6.61 -0.02
CA TYR A 467 20.11 -7.09 1.29
C TYR A 467 19.21 -8.23 1.80
N GLU A 468 18.00 -7.95 2.25
CA GLU A 468 16.99 -8.93 2.66
C GLU A 468 15.63 -8.44 2.16
N PHE A 469 14.75 -9.34 1.72
CA PHE A 469 13.47 -8.96 1.10
C PHE A 469 12.35 -10.01 1.27
N ASP A 470 11.13 -9.56 0.95
CA ASP A 470 9.88 -10.23 1.27
C ASP A 470 9.09 -10.64 0.02
N GLU A 471 8.15 -11.57 0.22
CA GLU A 471 7.19 -12.03 -0.80
C GLU A 471 5.73 -11.81 -0.36
N ASP A 472 4.80 -11.86 -1.32
CA ASP A 472 3.36 -12.00 -1.05
C ASP A 472 2.97 -13.49 -1.12
N LEU A 473 2.82 -14.13 0.04
CA LEU A 473 2.47 -15.55 0.12
C LEU A 473 0.99 -15.76 0.44
N ASP A 474 0.33 -16.61 -0.37
CA ASP A 474 -1.00 -17.17 -0.09
C ASP A 474 -0.91 -18.25 1.02
N ASN A 475 -0.65 -17.79 2.25
CA ASN A 475 -0.43 -18.62 3.44
C ASN A 475 -1.65 -18.62 4.40
N GLY A 476 -2.80 -18.12 3.96
CA GLY A 476 -4.00 -17.94 4.79
C GLY A 476 -3.99 -16.75 5.75
N ALA A 477 -2.88 -16.00 5.84
CA ALA A 477 -2.78 -14.75 6.59
C ALA A 477 -2.65 -13.49 5.70
N ARG A 478 -2.63 -13.68 4.38
CA ARG A 478 -2.64 -12.60 3.38
C ARG A 478 -3.85 -11.66 3.59
N PRO A 479 -3.66 -10.34 3.69
CA PRO A 479 -4.76 -9.39 3.85
C PRO A 479 -5.72 -9.39 2.65
N ALA A 480 -7.01 -9.20 2.94
CA ALA A 480 -8.06 -9.11 1.94
C ALA A 480 -7.87 -7.91 1.01
N GLY A 481 -7.94 -8.14 -0.31
CA GLY A 481 -7.79 -7.07 -1.30
C GLY A 481 -6.36 -6.55 -1.42
N LEU A 482 -5.36 -7.36 -1.07
CA LEU A 482 -3.96 -7.01 -1.32
C LEU A 482 -3.63 -7.14 -2.82
N PHE A 483 -2.99 -6.10 -3.37
CA PHE A 483 -2.60 -6.02 -4.78
C PHE A 483 -1.15 -5.55 -4.96
N HIS A 484 -0.62 -5.75 -6.17
CA HIS A 484 0.79 -5.55 -6.50
C HIS A 484 1.07 -4.22 -7.22
N LEU A 485 2.19 -3.61 -6.86
CA LEU A 485 2.75 -2.39 -7.46
C LEU A 485 4.06 -2.63 -8.22
N SER A 486 4.69 -3.78 -7.98
CA SER A 486 5.86 -4.29 -8.71
C SER A 486 5.91 -5.81 -8.55
N THR A 487 6.60 -6.49 -9.46
CA THR A 487 6.78 -7.94 -9.42
C THR A 487 8.16 -8.29 -9.97
N THR A 488 9.00 -8.92 -9.15
CA THR A 488 10.40 -9.23 -9.50
C THR A 488 10.74 -10.68 -9.15
N ASP A 489 10.93 -11.52 -10.16
CA ASP A 489 11.46 -12.88 -9.98
C ASP A 489 12.97 -12.85 -9.71
N VAL A 490 13.39 -13.52 -8.62
CA VAL A 490 14.77 -13.51 -8.13
C VAL A 490 15.24 -14.92 -7.78
N PRO A 491 16.38 -15.40 -8.34
CA PRO A 491 17.01 -16.61 -7.84
C PRO A 491 17.68 -16.35 -6.48
N THR A 492 17.48 -17.23 -5.50
CA THR A 492 18.04 -17.05 -4.14
C THR A 492 19.16 -18.05 -3.82
N THR A 493 19.93 -17.73 -2.79
CA THR A 493 20.86 -18.66 -2.12
C THR A 493 20.35 -19.10 -0.75
N GLU A 494 19.57 -18.25 -0.08
CA GLU A 494 19.00 -18.53 1.24
C GLU A 494 17.53 -18.06 1.28
N HIS A 495 16.61 -18.96 0.94
CA HIS A 495 15.16 -18.82 1.06
C HIS A 495 14.65 -19.57 2.30
N ILE A 496 13.77 -18.96 3.11
CA ILE A 496 13.23 -19.58 4.32
C ILE A 496 12.28 -20.73 3.97
N VAL A 497 12.61 -21.94 4.42
CA VAL A 497 11.81 -23.15 4.18
C VAL A 497 10.99 -23.61 5.40
N ASP A 498 11.02 -22.85 6.50
CA ASP A 498 10.28 -23.15 7.73
C ASP A 498 9.80 -21.86 8.45
N TYR A 499 9.69 -21.89 9.79
CA TYR A 499 9.27 -20.74 10.58
C TYR A 499 10.37 -19.68 10.82
N GLY A 500 11.51 -19.75 10.13
CA GLY A 500 12.60 -18.76 10.23
C GLY A 500 13.86 -19.28 10.90
N HIS A 501 14.20 -20.55 10.67
CA HIS A 501 15.45 -21.17 11.10
C HIS A 501 16.24 -21.80 9.95
N ASN A 502 15.58 -22.54 9.07
CA ASN A 502 16.21 -23.24 7.96
C ASN A 502 16.10 -22.45 6.65
N TYR A 503 17.21 -22.39 5.93
CA TYR A 503 17.30 -21.79 4.60
C TYR A 503 17.63 -22.85 3.55
N GLY A 504 17.03 -22.72 2.37
CA GLY A 504 17.25 -23.58 1.21
C GLY A 504 17.35 -22.78 -0.09
N PHE A 505 17.59 -23.48 -1.20
CA PHE A 505 17.59 -22.89 -2.52
C PHE A 505 16.18 -22.97 -3.14
N ALA A 506 15.53 -21.82 -3.31
CA ALA A 506 14.27 -21.69 -4.04
C ALA A 506 14.24 -20.38 -4.85
N PRO A 507 13.59 -20.31 -6.02
CA PRO A 507 13.24 -19.03 -6.62
C PRO A 507 12.25 -18.29 -5.71
N ALA A 508 12.32 -16.96 -5.71
CA ALA A 508 11.41 -16.08 -4.98
C ALA A 508 10.83 -15.03 -5.94
N THR A 509 9.63 -14.53 -5.65
CA THR A 509 8.99 -13.44 -6.40
C THR A 509 8.67 -12.28 -5.45
N HIS A 510 9.54 -11.28 -5.46
CA HIS A 510 9.36 -10.05 -4.67
C HIS A 510 8.19 -9.22 -5.22
N HIS A 511 7.40 -8.66 -4.32
CA HIS A 511 6.32 -7.73 -4.64
C HIS A 511 6.38 -6.48 -3.74
N MET A 512 6.20 -5.30 -4.33
CA MET A 512 5.67 -4.14 -3.60
C MET A 512 4.15 -4.29 -3.53
N THR A 513 3.55 -4.02 -2.37
CA THR A 513 2.14 -4.33 -2.11
C THR A 513 1.38 -3.18 -1.46
N VAL A 514 0.08 -3.12 -1.73
CA VAL A 514 -0.88 -2.28 -0.98
C VAL A 514 -2.13 -3.09 -0.67
N TYR A 515 -2.72 -2.86 0.50
CA TYR A 515 -4.12 -3.20 0.77
C TYR A 515 -4.78 -2.07 1.57
N ARG A 516 -6.11 -2.02 1.56
CA ARG A 516 -6.87 -1.14 2.44
C ARG A 516 -7.38 -1.93 3.65
N HIS A 517 -7.02 -1.51 4.85
CA HIS A 517 -7.58 -2.13 6.04
C HIS A 517 -9.08 -1.79 6.14
N VAL A 518 -9.88 -2.77 6.56
CA VAL A 518 -11.31 -2.60 6.83
C VAL A 518 -11.60 -2.91 8.29
N SER A 519 -12.59 -2.23 8.86
CA SER A 519 -13.08 -2.53 10.20
C SER A 519 -13.75 -3.91 10.27
N ALA A 520 -14.06 -4.38 11.48
CA ALA A 520 -14.89 -5.59 11.68
C ALA A 520 -16.32 -5.48 11.10
N THR A 521 -16.74 -4.29 10.67
CA THR A 521 -18.01 -4.02 9.96
C THR A 521 -17.80 -3.74 8.47
N ASN A 522 -16.65 -4.16 7.90
CA ASN A 522 -16.21 -3.91 6.52
C ASN A 522 -16.19 -2.43 6.11
N THR A 523 -16.05 -1.51 7.07
CA THR A 523 -15.89 -0.08 6.78
C THR A 523 -14.45 0.18 6.35
N PRO A 524 -14.19 0.80 5.18
CA PRO A 524 -12.83 1.13 4.76
C PRO A 524 -12.14 2.09 5.74
N LEU A 525 -10.88 1.78 6.07
CA LEU A 525 -10.01 2.56 6.95
C LEU A 525 -8.74 2.98 6.17
N GLY A 526 -7.59 3.02 6.85
CA GLY A 526 -6.30 3.39 6.29
C GLY A 526 -5.75 2.36 5.30
N LEU A 527 -4.94 2.86 4.37
CA LEU A 527 -4.08 2.05 3.50
C LEU A 527 -2.89 1.49 4.30
N VAL A 528 -2.44 0.30 3.92
CA VAL A 528 -1.16 -0.28 4.32
C VAL A 528 -0.35 -0.56 3.07
N PHE A 529 0.89 -0.05 3.06
CA PHE A 529 1.87 -0.24 1.99
C PHE A 529 3.07 -1.00 2.53
N SER A 530 3.60 -1.94 1.73
CA SER A 530 4.92 -2.53 1.95
C SER A 530 5.77 -2.46 0.68
N ALA A 531 7.02 -2.01 0.84
CA ALA A 531 8.05 -2.08 -0.18
C ALA A 531 8.68 -3.48 -0.29
N GLY A 532 8.60 -4.29 0.77
CA GLY A 532 9.18 -5.63 0.86
C GLY A 532 10.70 -5.69 0.61
N SER A 533 11.46 -4.64 0.91
CA SER A 533 12.91 -4.53 0.65
C SER A 533 13.55 -3.53 1.60
N ILE A 534 14.66 -3.93 2.26
CA ILE A 534 15.47 -3.02 3.09
C ILE A 534 16.01 -1.83 2.28
N GLN A 535 16.35 -2.08 1.01
CA GLN A 535 17.10 -1.13 0.17
C GLN A 535 16.22 -0.11 -0.59
N PHE A 536 14.89 -0.12 -0.42
CA PHE A 536 14.00 0.79 -1.16
C PHE A 536 14.42 2.26 -1.02
N ALA A 537 14.75 2.69 0.20
CA ALA A 537 15.07 4.08 0.51
C ALA A 537 16.32 4.60 -0.23
N TRP A 538 17.23 3.72 -0.65
CA TRP A 538 18.42 4.09 -1.43
C TRP A 538 18.05 4.65 -2.82
N GLY A 539 16.88 4.31 -3.35
CA GLY A 539 16.33 4.93 -4.56
C GLY A 539 15.82 6.37 -4.38
N LEU A 540 15.71 6.87 -3.15
CA LEU A 540 15.19 8.20 -2.83
C LEU A 540 16.29 9.25 -2.64
N ASP A 541 17.41 8.88 -2.02
CA ASP A 541 18.56 9.76 -1.76
C ASP A 541 19.84 8.89 -1.65
N ASN A 542 20.97 9.36 -2.19
CA ASN A 542 22.20 8.58 -2.29
C ASN A 542 23.16 8.80 -1.11
N ASN A 543 22.75 9.59 -0.11
CA ASN A 543 23.54 9.80 1.09
C ASN A 543 23.31 8.66 2.11
N HIS A 544 23.96 7.51 1.89
CA HIS A 544 23.92 6.36 2.79
C HIS A 544 25.25 5.61 2.87
N ASP A 545 25.38 4.82 3.93
CA ASP A 545 26.39 3.76 4.00
C ASP A 545 25.97 2.58 3.09
N GLY A 546 26.91 2.02 2.33
CA GLY A 546 26.67 0.83 1.51
C GLY A 546 27.76 0.55 0.49
N ASP A 547 27.84 -0.69 0.00
CA ASP A 547 28.77 -1.10 -1.07
C ASP A 547 28.26 -0.72 -2.47
N LEU A 548 26.99 -0.28 -2.55
CA LEU A 548 26.31 0.18 -3.75
C LEU A 548 25.99 1.67 -3.59
N ALA A 549 26.08 2.42 -4.70
CA ALA A 549 25.64 3.80 -4.79
C ALA A 549 24.56 3.92 -5.88
N PRO A 550 23.33 3.43 -5.65
CA PRO A 550 22.24 3.63 -6.59
C PRO A 550 22.01 5.12 -6.84
N VAL A 551 21.70 5.46 -8.10
CA VAL A 551 21.34 6.84 -8.46
C VAL A 551 19.91 7.08 -8.00
N PRO A 552 19.61 8.18 -7.27
CA PRO A 552 18.24 8.49 -6.85
C PRO A 552 17.33 8.62 -8.07
N ASP A 553 16.17 7.98 -8.01
CA ASP A 553 15.29 7.83 -9.17
C ASP A 553 14.02 8.67 -9.01
N ALA A 554 13.83 9.63 -9.93
CA ALA A 554 12.66 10.50 -9.93
C ALA A 554 11.32 9.73 -9.97
N ARG A 555 11.29 8.51 -10.53
CA ARG A 555 10.09 7.65 -10.54
C ARG A 555 9.76 7.12 -9.14
N LEU A 556 10.76 6.68 -8.38
CA LEU A 556 10.58 6.23 -6.99
C LEU A 556 10.24 7.39 -6.06
N GLN A 557 10.91 8.53 -6.24
CA GLN A 557 10.60 9.75 -5.50
C GLN A 557 9.16 10.20 -5.77
N GLN A 558 8.73 10.28 -7.04
CA GLN A 558 7.36 10.65 -7.40
C GLN A 558 6.33 9.62 -6.91
N ALA A 559 6.62 8.32 -7.03
CA ALA A 559 5.73 7.27 -6.53
C ALA A 559 5.56 7.32 -4.99
N THR A 560 6.60 7.74 -4.26
CA THR A 560 6.54 7.98 -2.81
C THR A 560 5.67 9.22 -2.50
N VAL A 561 5.74 10.29 -3.30
CA VAL A 561 4.82 11.43 -3.21
C VAL A 561 3.38 11.02 -3.48
N ASN A 562 3.16 10.19 -4.50
CA ASN A 562 1.85 9.65 -4.88
C ASN A 562 1.21 8.83 -3.75
N LEU A 563 2.00 7.95 -3.12
CA LEU A 563 1.55 7.14 -1.98
C LEU A 563 1.14 8.02 -0.81
N PHE A 564 1.99 8.97 -0.39
CA PHE A 564 1.66 9.86 0.72
C PHE A 564 0.44 10.74 0.42
N ALA A 565 0.24 11.15 -0.83
CA ALA A 565 -0.98 11.83 -1.25
C ALA A 565 -2.23 10.94 -1.09
N ASP A 566 -2.17 9.66 -1.48
CA ASP A 566 -3.26 8.69 -1.26
C ASP A 566 -3.46 8.33 0.24
N MET A 567 -2.47 8.61 1.08
CA MET A 567 -2.56 8.59 2.55
C MET A 567 -2.95 9.94 3.19
N GLY A 568 -3.38 10.93 2.39
CA GLY A 568 -3.84 12.23 2.90
C GLY A 568 -2.73 13.16 3.43
N VAL A 569 -1.48 12.91 3.05
CA VAL A 569 -0.28 13.66 3.46
C VAL A 569 0.26 14.46 2.27
N GLN A 570 0.74 15.69 2.51
CA GLN A 570 1.29 16.57 1.48
C GLN A 570 2.67 17.12 1.87
N PRO A 571 3.58 17.32 0.89
CA PRO A 571 4.88 17.95 1.11
C PRO A 571 4.72 19.46 1.38
N GLY A 572 5.40 19.97 2.40
CA GLY A 572 5.45 21.41 2.70
C GLY A 572 6.44 22.21 1.84
N SER A 573 7.41 21.54 1.21
CA SER A 573 8.38 22.15 0.30
C SER A 573 8.89 21.12 -0.72
N LEU A 574 8.06 20.78 -1.70
CA LEU A 574 8.35 19.72 -2.67
C LEU A 574 9.65 19.98 -3.47
N ARG A 575 10.55 18.99 -3.54
CA ARG A 575 11.74 19.04 -4.39
C ARG A 575 11.29 19.20 -5.85
N VAL A 576 11.95 20.12 -6.54
CA VAL A 576 11.60 20.46 -7.92
C VAL A 576 11.97 19.30 -8.86
N GLY A 577 11.14 19.07 -9.89
CA GLY A 577 11.15 17.84 -10.69
C GLY A 577 10.15 16.79 -10.21
N LEU A 578 9.58 16.95 -9.02
CA LEU A 578 8.42 16.20 -8.53
C LEU A 578 7.15 17.05 -8.64
N LEU A 579 6.01 16.38 -8.84
CA LEU A 579 4.67 16.96 -8.90
C LEU A 579 3.89 16.62 -7.65
N ALA A 580 3.18 17.61 -7.10
CA ALA A 580 2.22 17.38 -6.02
C ALA A 580 1.10 16.47 -6.53
N ALA A 581 0.79 15.43 -5.77
CA ALA A 581 -0.24 14.45 -6.12
C ALA A 581 -1.47 14.63 -5.24
N THR A 582 -2.64 14.25 -5.75
CA THR A 582 -3.90 14.18 -4.98
C THR A 582 -4.19 12.76 -4.53
N ALA A 583 -4.98 12.61 -3.46
CA ALA A 583 -5.56 11.33 -3.07
C ALA A 583 -6.54 10.80 -4.12
N SER A 584 -6.87 9.51 -4.07
CA SER A 584 -7.97 8.98 -4.89
C SER A 584 -9.31 9.60 -4.50
N GLY A 585 -10.09 9.97 -5.51
CA GLY A 585 -11.52 10.23 -5.36
C GLY A 585 -12.36 8.95 -5.49
N ASP A 586 -11.74 7.83 -5.89
CA ASP A 586 -12.48 6.59 -6.07
C ASP A 586 -12.83 5.91 -4.75
N THR A 587 -14.10 5.57 -4.64
CA THR A 587 -14.73 4.95 -3.47
C THR A 587 -15.67 3.80 -3.87
N ALA A 588 -15.83 3.55 -5.17
CA ALA A 588 -16.67 2.48 -5.68
C ALA A 588 -15.80 1.22 -5.85
N PRO A 589 -16.13 0.09 -5.20
CA PRO A 589 -15.40 -1.14 -5.46
C PRO A 589 -15.68 -1.64 -6.89
N PRO A 590 -14.72 -2.30 -7.54
CA PRO A 590 -14.91 -2.93 -8.83
C PRO A 590 -15.87 -4.12 -8.73
N ALA A 591 -16.37 -4.58 -9.87
CA ALA A 591 -17.28 -5.72 -9.96
C ALA A 591 -16.60 -6.91 -10.67
N SER A 592 -16.56 -8.06 -10.01
CA SER A 592 -16.13 -9.32 -10.63
C SER A 592 -17.30 -10.10 -11.21
N THR A 593 -17.02 -10.95 -12.20
CA THR A 593 -17.99 -11.84 -12.84
C THR A 593 -17.35 -13.16 -13.20
N ILE A 594 -17.90 -14.26 -12.72
CA ILE A 594 -17.50 -15.62 -13.10
C ILE A 594 -18.10 -15.93 -14.48
N VAL A 595 -17.25 -16.11 -15.49
CA VAL A 595 -17.69 -16.50 -16.87
C VAL A 595 -17.50 -18.00 -17.13
N SER A 596 -17.07 -18.74 -16.11
CA SER A 596 -16.77 -20.16 -16.17
C SER A 596 -17.98 -21.01 -16.55
N VAL A 597 -17.85 -21.82 -17.60
CA VAL A 597 -18.82 -22.90 -17.89
C VAL A 597 -18.36 -24.17 -17.18
N LEU A 598 -18.48 -24.19 -15.86
CA LEU A 598 -18.24 -25.41 -15.07
C LEU A 598 -19.41 -26.39 -15.24
N PRO A 599 -19.17 -27.71 -15.24
CA PRO A 599 -20.26 -28.68 -15.15
C PRO A 599 -20.97 -28.52 -13.79
N ALA A 600 -22.30 -28.70 -13.78
CA ALA A 600 -23.11 -28.60 -12.56
C ALA A 600 -22.67 -29.57 -11.44
N SER A 601 -21.96 -30.64 -11.81
CA SER A 601 -21.23 -31.49 -10.89
C SER A 601 -19.73 -31.52 -11.20
N LEU A 602 -18.93 -31.13 -10.22
CA LEU A 602 -17.48 -31.34 -10.18
C LEU A 602 -17.15 -32.63 -9.42
N GLN A 603 -15.90 -33.08 -9.49
CA GLN A 603 -15.43 -34.32 -8.85
C GLN A 603 -14.28 -33.99 -7.89
N VAL A 604 -14.25 -34.63 -6.72
CA VAL A 604 -13.09 -34.56 -5.81
C VAL A 604 -11.79 -34.98 -6.54
N GLY A 605 -10.66 -34.38 -6.21
CA GLY A 605 -9.35 -34.68 -6.80
C GLY A 605 -9.19 -34.29 -8.28
N THR A 606 -10.21 -33.72 -8.93
CA THR A 606 -10.15 -33.30 -10.34
C THR A 606 -10.00 -31.77 -10.42
N PRO A 607 -8.87 -31.24 -10.95
CA PRO A 607 -8.68 -29.80 -11.10
C PRO A 607 -9.74 -29.17 -12.01
N ALA A 608 -10.29 -28.04 -11.58
CA ALA A 608 -11.21 -27.20 -12.32
C ALA A 608 -10.66 -25.79 -12.43
N THR A 609 -10.62 -25.24 -13.64
CA THR A 609 -10.23 -23.84 -13.87
C THR A 609 -11.47 -22.96 -13.83
N ILE A 610 -11.47 -22.05 -12.87
CA ILE A 610 -12.46 -20.97 -12.73
C ILE A 610 -11.87 -19.76 -13.45
N SER A 611 -12.56 -19.24 -14.45
CA SER A 611 -12.25 -17.99 -15.15
C SER A 611 -13.38 -16.98 -15.03
N GLY A 612 -13.02 -15.71 -15.20
CA GLY A 612 -13.95 -14.60 -15.18
C GLY A 612 -13.37 -13.30 -15.71
N THR A 613 -14.17 -12.27 -15.57
CA THR A 613 -13.79 -10.89 -15.83
C THR A 613 -13.94 -10.06 -14.56
N ALA A 614 -13.23 -8.95 -14.48
CA ALA A 614 -13.47 -7.90 -13.51
C ALA A 614 -13.50 -6.57 -14.24
N GLN A 615 -14.36 -5.66 -13.80
CA GLN A 615 -14.49 -4.34 -14.38
C GLN A 615 -14.54 -3.32 -13.27
N ASP A 616 -13.73 -2.28 -13.45
CA ASP A 616 -13.80 -1.07 -12.68
C ASP A 616 -14.28 0.04 -13.61
N PHE A 617 -15.29 0.77 -13.16
CA PHE A 617 -15.85 1.92 -13.86
C PHE A 617 -15.52 3.23 -13.14
N GLY A 618 -15.05 3.17 -11.89
CA GLY A 618 -15.16 4.24 -10.90
C GLY A 618 -16.59 4.76 -10.73
N VAL A 619 -16.74 5.79 -9.90
CA VAL A 619 -17.99 6.59 -9.88
C VAL A 619 -17.91 7.70 -10.93
N GLY A 620 -18.50 7.44 -12.11
CA GLY A 620 -18.64 8.39 -13.22
C GLY A 620 -20.05 8.41 -13.81
N ASP A 621 -20.43 9.52 -14.44
CA ASP A 621 -21.75 9.69 -15.07
C ASP A 621 -21.96 8.75 -16.28
N ALA A 622 -23.16 8.19 -16.37
CA ALA A 622 -23.60 7.22 -17.37
C ALA A 622 -23.72 7.78 -18.81
N THR A 623 -23.35 9.05 -19.04
CA THR A 623 -23.28 9.64 -20.38
C THR A 623 -21.86 9.75 -20.94
N SER A 624 -20.83 9.47 -20.13
CA SER A 624 -19.45 9.39 -20.62
C SER A 624 -19.19 8.08 -21.39
N THR A 625 -18.40 8.15 -22.46
CA THR A 625 -17.89 6.92 -23.12
C THR A 625 -16.97 6.17 -22.15
N PRO A 626 -17.02 4.82 -22.06
CA PRO A 626 -16.36 4.09 -20.98
C PRO A 626 -14.84 4.24 -21.02
N ALA A 627 -14.29 4.99 -20.06
CA ALA A 627 -12.85 5.21 -19.91
C ALA A 627 -12.46 5.42 -18.44
N LEU A 628 -12.34 4.30 -17.71
CA LEU A 628 -11.37 4.07 -16.63
C LEU A 628 -11.07 5.25 -15.69
N LEU A 629 -11.92 5.47 -14.67
CA LEU A 629 -11.57 6.31 -13.52
C LEU A 629 -10.87 5.52 -12.39
N GLY A 630 -11.13 4.22 -12.31
CA GLY A 630 -10.41 3.24 -11.50
C GLY A 630 -9.86 2.10 -12.37
N ALA A 631 -8.92 1.33 -11.82
CA ALA A 631 -8.29 0.19 -12.49
C ALA A 631 -8.31 -1.04 -11.59
N VAL A 632 -8.68 -2.20 -12.15
CA VAL A 632 -8.66 -3.48 -11.42
C VAL A 632 -7.22 -3.83 -11.03
N ALA A 633 -6.96 -3.86 -9.73
CA ALA A 633 -5.64 -4.15 -9.17
C ALA A 633 -5.45 -5.64 -8.86
N GLY A 634 -6.53 -6.35 -8.56
CA GLY A 634 -6.49 -7.80 -8.35
C GLY A 634 -7.88 -8.42 -8.22
N VAL A 635 -7.94 -9.75 -8.23
CA VAL A 635 -9.15 -10.53 -7.98
C VAL A 635 -8.81 -11.67 -7.03
N GLU A 636 -9.70 -11.94 -6.07
CA GLU A 636 -9.60 -13.05 -5.13
C GLU A 636 -10.78 -14.01 -5.33
N VAL A 637 -10.51 -15.31 -5.19
CA VAL A 637 -11.48 -16.40 -5.33
C VAL A 637 -11.60 -17.15 -4.01
N SER A 638 -12.83 -17.47 -3.63
CA SER A 638 -13.17 -18.37 -2.55
C SER A 638 -13.90 -19.59 -3.11
N VAL A 639 -13.62 -20.77 -2.57
CA VAL A 639 -14.21 -22.06 -2.98
C VAL A 639 -15.00 -22.74 -1.85
N ASP A 640 -15.14 -22.05 -0.72
CA ASP A 640 -15.74 -22.52 0.53
C ASP A 640 -16.82 -21.54 1.07
N GLY A 641 -17.49 -20.84 0.15
CA GLY A 641 -18.57 -19.91 0.48
C GLY A 641 -18.13 -18.54 1.01
N GLY A 642 -16.84 -18.21 0.93
CA GLY A 642 -16.26 -16.94 1.39
C GLY A 642 -15.49 -17.04 2.71
N THR A 643 -15.11 -18.24 3.14
CA THR A 643 -14.42 -18.48 4.42
C THR A 643 -12.91 -18.27 4.26
N THR A 644 -12.29 -18.84 3.22
CA THR A 644 -10.95 -18.46 2.75
C THR A 644 -11.02 -17.76 1.39
N TRP A 645 -10.00 -16.95 1.09
CA TRP A 645 -9.87 -16.19 -0.14
C TRP A 645 -8.43 -16.29 -0.64
N HIS A 646 -8.27 -16.55 -1.94
CA HIS A 646 -6.98 -16.82 -2.58
C HIS A 646 -6.82 -15.93 -3.81
N PRO A 647 -5.64 -15.37 -4.11
CA PRO A 647 -5.44 -14.52 -5.28
C PRO A 647 -5.62 -15.29 -6.59
N ALA A 648 -6.28 -14.66 -7.56
CA ALA A 648 -6.38 -15.14 -8.94
C ALA A 648 -5.17 -14.69 -9.77
N THR A 649 -4.90 -15.38 -10.87
CA THR A 649 -3.98 -14.93 -11.91
C THR A 649 -4.70 -14.02 -12.90
N GLY A 650 -4.28 -12.76 -13.01
CA GLY A 650 -4.87 -11.75 -13.89
C GLY A 650 -5.77 -10.74 -13.15
N ARG A 651 -6.25 -9.74 -13.89
CA ARG A 651 -6.99 -8.57 -13.37
C ARG A 651 -8.36 -8.47 -14.05
N GLU A 652 -8.49 -7.68 -15.13
CA GLU A 652 -9.75 -7.50 -15.87
C GLU A 652 -10.23 -8.79 -16.56
N ALA A 653 -9.29 -9.66 -16.93
CA ALA A 653 -9.53 -11.07 -17.22
C ALA A 653 -8.68 -11.90 -16.25
N TRP A 654 -9.31 -12.83 -15.54
CA TRP A 654 -8.67 -13.56 -14.44
C TRP A 654 -8.99 -15.06 -14.49
N THR A 655 -8.10 -15.84 -13.89
CA THR A 655 -8.22 -17.30 -13.76
C THR A 655 -7.73 -17.78 -12.39
N TYR A 656 -8.34 -18.85 -11.88
CA TYR A 656 -7.95 -19.54 -10.65
C TYR A 656 -8.16 -21.04 -10.85
N THR A 657 -7.22 -21.88 -10.39
CA THR A 657 -7.33 -23.34 -10.51
C THR A 657 -7.59 -23.95 -9.14
N TRP A 658 -8.68 -24.69 -9.03
CA TRP A 658 -9.12 -25.33 -7.80
C TRP A 658 -9.20 -26.84 -7.98
N THR A 659 -8.66 -27.60 -7.03
CA THR A 659 -8.89 -29.05 -6.94
C THR A 659 -9.79 -29.32 -5.73
N PRO A 660 -11.05 -29.73 -5.92
CA PRO A 660 -11.95 -29.99 -4.80
C PRO A 660 -11.47 -31.16 -3.94
N THR A 661 -11.43 -31.00 -2.62
CA THR A 661 -10.99 -32.03 -1.67
C THR A 661 -12.14 -32.66 -0.87
N ALA A 662 -13.34 -32.07 -0.89
CA ALA A 662 -14.50 -32.53 -0.14
C ALA A 662 -15.76 -32.58 -1.01
N GLN A 663 -16.68 -33.49 -0.68
CA GLN A 663 -17.97 -33.64 -1.36
C GLN A 663 -19.02 -32.69 -0.77
N GLY A 664 -19.99 -32.30 -1.59
CA GLY A 664 -21.16 -31.51 -1.18
C GLY A 664 -21.44 -30.32 -2.10
N PRO A 665 -22.52 -29.57 -1.83
CA PRO A 665 -22.72 -28.26 -2.45
C PRO A 665 -21.65 -27.29 -1.96
N THR A 666 -21.06 -26.50 -2.85
CA THR A 666 -20.29 -25.30 -2.48
C THR A 666 -20.67 -24.12 -3.36
N VAL A 667 -20.38 -22.92 -2.87
CA VAL A 667 -20.52 -21.67 -3.60
C VAL A 667 -19.13 -21.11 -3.81
N ILE A 668 -18.68 -21.13 -5.06
CA ILE A 668 -17.51 -20.37 -5.50
C ILE A 668 -17.91 -18.90 -5.45
N LYS A 669 -17.07 -18.04 -4.88
CA LYS A 669 -17.27 -16.59 -4.85
C LYS A 669 -16.03 -15.87 -5.36
N THR A 670 -16.20 -14.70 -5.93
CA THR A 670 -15.11 -13.80 -6.31
C THR A 670 -15.31 -12.41 -5.74
N ARG A 671 -14.19 -11.71 -5.57
CA ARG A 671 -14.17 -10.27 -5.29
C ARG A 671 -13.01 -9.62 -6.01
N ALA A 672 -13.26 -8.50 -6.68
CA ALA A 672 -12.21 -7.65 -7.24
C ALA A 672 -11.78 -6.55 -6.24
N VAL A 673 -10.57 -6.04 -6.40
CA VAL A 673 -10.05 -4.84 -5.72
C VAL A 673 -9.48 -3.86 -6.76
N ASP A 674 -9.72 -2.57 -6.56
CA ASP A 674 -9.17 -1.50 -7.42
C ASP A 674 -7.80 -1.00 -6.94
N ASP A 675 -7.17 -0.15 -7.74
CA ASP A 675 -5.87 0.47 -7.44
C ASP A 675 -5.90 1.51 -6.31
N SER A 676 -7.11 1.85 -5.84
CA SER A 676 -7.39 2.70 -4.68
C SER A 676 -7.68 1.86 -3.41
N GLY A 677 -7.66 0.53 -3.52
CA GLY A 677 -7.93 -0.42 -2.45
C GLY A 677 -9.40 -0.56 -2.03
N ASN A 678 -10.37 -0.15 -2.85
CA ASN A 678 -11.78 -0.48 -2.57
C ASN A 678 -12.04 -1.94 -2.98
N LEU A 679 -12.55 -2.72 -2.02
CA LEU A 679 -12.75 -4.16 -2.16
C LEU A 679 -14.23 -4.49 -2.41
N GLU A 680 -14.51 -5.34 -3.39
CA GLU A 680 -15.86 -5.85 -3.66
C GLU A 680 -16.37 -6.67 -2.46
N THR A 681 -17.41 -6.17 -1.79
CA THR A 681 -18.03 -6.81 -0.61
C THR A 681 -19.50 -7.19 -0.83
N THR A 682 -20.11 -6.74 -1.91
CA THR A 682 -21.53 -6.96 -2.19
C THR A 682 -21.72 -8.25 -2.99
N ALA A 683 -22.44 -9.22 -2.43
CA ALA A 683 -22.79 -10.44 -3.16
C ALA A 683 -23.73 -10.12 -4.34
N SER A 684 -23.38 -10.60 -5.53
CA SER A 684 -24.18 -10.48 -6.76
C SER A 684 -24.39 -11.87 -7.37
N ALA A 685 -25.30 -12.00 -8.33
CA ALA A 685 -25.45 -13.27 -9.05
C ALA A 685 -24.29 -13.55 -10.02
N SER A 686 -23.50 -12.54 -10.37
CA SER A 686 -22.36 -12.63 -11.29
C SER A 686 -21.05 -13.00 -10.60
N ASN A 687 -20.83 -12.58 -9.34
CA ASN A 687 -19.62 -12.88 -8.58
C ASN A 687 -19.71 -14.17 -7.74
N GLN A 688 -20.71 -15.03 -7.97
CA GLN A 688 -20.81 -16.32 -7.31
C GLN A 688 -21.38 -17.42 -8.22
N LEU A 689 -20.91 -18.65 -8.03
CA LEU A 689 -21.30 -19.82 -8.81
C LEU A 689 -21.49 -21.02 -7.88
N SER A 690 -22.74 -21.49 -7.78
CA SER A 690 -23.07 -22.72 -7.05
C SER A 690 -22.70 -23.95 -7.87
N VAL A 691 -21.91 -24.85 -7.28
CA VAL A 691 -21.52 -26.14 -7.88
C VAL A 691 -21.71 -27.27 -6.88
N THR A 692 -22.03 -28.47 -7.35
CA THR A 692 -22.04 -29.66 -6.49
C THR A 692 -20.75 -30.46 -6.73
N VAL A 693 -19.89 -30.56 -5.71
CA VAL A 693 -18.79 -31.52 -5.76
C VAL A 693 -19.37 -32.88 -5.42
N ALA A 694 -19.53 -33.74 -6.42
CA ALA A 694 -19.93 -35.12 -6.17
C ALA A 694 -18.75 -35.92 -5.57
N ALA A 695 -19.08 -37.07 -4.98
CA ALA A 695 -18.12 -38.14 -4.80
C ALA A 695 -17.34 -38.33 -6.10
N ALA A 696 -16.00 -38.26 -6.01
CA ALA A 696 -15.17 -38.44 -7.18
C ALA A 696 -15.49 -39.79 -7.83
N GLY A 697 -15.72 -39.71 -9.14
CA GLY A 697 -16.38 -40.75 -9.91
C GLY A 697 -15.72 -42.09 -9.67
N THR A 698 -16.55 -43.09 -9.33
CA THR A 698 -16.16 -44.41 -8.84
C THR A 698 -14.89 -44.89 -9.56
N PRO A 699 -13.72 -44.83 -8.90
CA PRO A 699 -12.48 -44.93 -9.63
C PRO A 699 -12.38 -46.33 -10.21
N SER A 700 -11.87 -46.45 -11.44
CA SER A 700 -11.77 -47.73 -12.17
C SER A 700 -10.67 -48.60 -11.58
N CYS A 701 -10.90 -49.06 -10.35
CA CYS A 701 -9.97 -49.87 -9.59
C CYS A 701 -9.86 -51.30 -10.17
N PRO A 702 -8.74 -52.01 -9.97
CA PRO A 702 -7.72 -51.82 -8.92
C PRO A 702 -6.94 -50.50 -8.97
N CYS A 703 -7.00 -49.72 -7.90
CA CYS A 703 -6.34 -48.43 -7.74
C CYS A 703 -5.06 -48.56 -6.91
N ARG A 704 -4.07 -47.69 -7.14
CA ARG A 704 -2.73 -47.67 -6.51
C ARG A 704 -2.29 -46.25 -6.17
N ILE A 705 -1.32 -46.07 -5.30
CA ILE A 705 -0.73 -44.75 -4.97
C ILE A 705 0.08 -44.21 -6.16
N TRP A 706 0.78 -45.08 -6.90
CA TRP A 706 1.46 -44.73 -8.15
C TRP A 706 0.86 -45.48 -9.34
N THR A 707 0.23 -44.75 -10.27
CA THR A 707 -0.40 -45.28 -11.49
C THR A 707 0.62 -45.86 -12.48
N SER A 708 1.73 -45.15 -12.68
CA SER A 708 2.93 -45.64 -13.33
C SER A 708 4.02 -45.81 -12.27
N PRO A 709 4.22 -47.02 -11.71
CA PRO A 709 5.06 -47.20 -10.54
C PRO A 709 6.54 -47.01 -10.92
N PRO A 710 7.22 -45.97 -10.41
CA PRO A 710 8.55 -45.59 -10.87
C PRO A 710 9.63 -46.55 -10.37
N THR A 711 10.84 -46.42 -10.92
CA THR A 711 12.04 -47.00 -10.30
C THR A 711 12.59 -45.99 -9.28
N PRO A 712 12.97 -46.41 -8.06
CA PRO A 712 13.62 -45.54 -7.09
C PRO A 712 14.87 -44.87 -7.66
N VAL A 713 15.17 -43.64 -7.24
CA VAL A 713 16.45 -42.98 -7.55
C VAL A 713 17.60 -43.72 -6.86
N ASN A 714 17.41 -44.21 -5.63
CA ASN A 714 18.33 -45.15 -4.98
C ASN A 714 17.67 -46.54 -4.86
N PRO A 715 17.81 -47.43 -5.86
CA PRO A 715 17.12 -48.73 -5.89
C PRO A 715 17.78 -49.81 -5.01
N ALA A 716 18.79 -49.48 -4.20
CA ALA A 716 19.51 -50.45 -3.36
C ALA A 716 20.24 -49.78 -2.17
N ALA A 717 19.50 -49.35 -1.14
CA ALA A 717 20.03 -49.09 0.20
C ALA A 717 20.29 -50.40 0.97
N ASN A 718 21.09 -50.35 2.04
CA ASN A 718 21.47 -51.53 2.83
C ASN A 718 21.91 -51.18 4.27
N ASP A 719 21.10 -51.54 5.27
CA ASP A 719 21.37 -51.30 6.70
C ASP A 719 21.85 -52.54 7.47
N ALA A 720 22.12 -53.66 6.77
CA ALA A 720 22.71 -54.89 7.32
C ALA A 720 21.95 -55.59 8.48
N GLN A 721 20.73 -55.17 8.78
CA GLN A 721 19.81 -55.75 9.77
C GLN A 721 18.40 -55.83 9.19
N PRO A 722 17.54 -56.77 9.63
CA PRO A 722 16.11 -56.77 9.31
C PRO A 722 15.44 -55.44 9.69
N LEU A 723 14.52 -54.95 8.85
CA LEU A 723 13.74 -53.73 9.08
C LEU A 723 12.28 -53.94 8.66
N GLU A 724 11.35 -53.24 9.29
CA GLU A 724 10.02 -52.97 8.71
C GLU A 724 10.05 -51.58 8.08
N LEU A 725 9.57 -51.44 6.84
CA LEU A 725 9.64 -50.19 6.05
C LEU A 725 8.28 -49.89 5.43
N GLY A 726 7.78 -48.65 5.49
CA GLY A 726 6.39 -48.36 5.12
C GLY A 726 6.05 -46.93 4.73
N VAL A 727 4.84 -46.79 4.21
CA VAL A 727 4.18 -45.55 3.82
C VAL A 727 2.88 -45.37 4.62
N ARG A 728 2.62 -44.14 5.05
CA ARG A 728 1.33 -43.71 5.60
C ARG A 728 0.46 -43.16 4.47
N PHE A 729 -0.76 -43.65 4.35
CA PHE A 729 -1.68 -43.27 3.28
C PHE A 729 -3.12 -43.10 3.75
N HIS A 730 -3.84 -42.17 3.13
CA HIS A 730 -5.26 -41.88 3.36
C HIS A 730 -6.13 -42.47 2.24
N VAL A 731 -7.38 -42.80 2.57
CA VAL A 731 -8.36 -43.36 1.62
C VAL A 731 -9.66 -42.55 1.65
N ASP A 732 -10.05 -41.99 0.51
CA ASP A 732 -11.20 -41.06 0.42
C ASP A 732 -12.56 -41.76 0.47
N ILE A 733 -12.64 -43.02 0.02
CA ILE A 733 -13.89 -43.77 -0.12
C ILE A 733 -13.76 -45.17 0.48
N SER A 734 -14.85 -45.68 1.05
CA SER A 734 -14.89 -47.03 1.63
C SER A 734 -14.71 -48.09 0.55
N GLY A 735 -13.93 -49.11 0.86
CA GLY A 735 -13.59 -50.18 -0.08
C GLY A 735 -12.76 -51.26 0.58
N SER A 736 -11.84 -51.86 -0.17
CA SER A 736 -10.94 -52.90 0.34
C SER A 736 -9.56 -52.86 -0.28
N ILE A 737 -8.54 -53.09 0.53
CA ILE A 737 -7.18 -53.37 0.07
C ILE A 737 -7.05 -54.87 -0.22
N THR A 738 -6.74 -55.22 -1.47
CA THR A 738 -6.64 -56.62 -1.95
C THR A 738 -5.21 -57.12 -2.06
N ALA A 739 -4.23 -56.23 -2.19
CA ALA A 739 -2.81 -56.57 -2.27
C ALA A 739 -1.93 -55.42 -1.75
N LEU A 740 -0.71 -55.77 -1.36
CA LEU A 740 0.38 -54.83 -1.09
C LEU A 740 1.47 -55.01 -2.16
N ARG A 741 2.31 -53.99 -2.32
CA ARG A 741 3.40 -53.95 -3.29
C ARG A 741 4.62 -53.27 -2.68
N PHE A 742 5.82 -53.67 -3.09
CA PHE A 742 7.06 -52.98 -2.76
C PHE A 742 8.09 -53.07 -3.90
N TYR A 743 9.07 -52.16 -3.94
CA TYR A 743 10.19 -52.27 -4.88
C TYR A 743 11.35 -53.10 -4.30
N LYS A 744 11.72 -54.18 -4.99
CA LYS A 744 12.84 -55.06 -4.63
C LYS A 744 14.15 -54.69 -5.33
N PRO A 745 15.25 -54.41 -4.59
CA PRO A 745 16.58 -54.20 -5.15
C PRO A 745 17.13 -55.40 -5.92
N ALA A 746 17.97 -55.14 -6.93
CA ALA A 746 18.71 -56.19 -7.61
C ALA A 746 19.72 -56.87 -6.67
N GLY A 747 19.71 -58.21 -6.67
CA GLY A 747 20.59 -59.01 -5.83
C GLY A 747 20.16 -59.10 -4.37
N ASP A 748 18.94 -58.67 -4.02
CA ASP A 748 18.35 -59.03 -2.75
C ASP A 748 17.76 -60.44 -2.80
N LEU A 749 18.22 -61.29 -1.88
CA LEU A 749 17.85 -62.71 -1.76
C LEU A 749 16.95 -62.96 -0.53
N GLY A 750 16.59 -61.90 0.20
CA GLY A 750 15.65 -61.99 1.32
C GLY A 750 14.23 -62.32 0.87
N THR A 751 13.45 -62.83 1.83
CA THR A 751 12.00 -63.02 1.69
C THR A 751 11.26 -61.91 2.43
N HIS A 752 10.23 -61.35 1.81
CA HIS A 752 9.48 -60.22 2.34
C HIS A 752 8.06 -60.61 2.72
N ILE A 753 7.52 -59.94 3.73
CA ILE A 753 6.12 -60.04 4.17
C ILE A 753 5.58 -58.62 4.26
N GLY A 754 4.45 -58.35 3.63
CA GLY A 754 3.76 -57.09 3.67
C GLY A 754 2.77 -57.04 4.83
N HIS A 755 2.60 -55.88 5.44
CA HIS A 755 1.67 -55.64 6.54
C HIS A 755 0.80 -54.42 6.25
N LEU A 756 -0.50 -54.52 6.52
CA LEU A 756 -1.41 -53.38 6.53
C LEU A 756 -1.89 -53.13 7.96
N TRP A 757 -1.74 -51.90 8.43
CA TRP A 757 -2.05 -51.47 9.79
C TRP A 757 -3.05 -50.31 9.78
N SER A 758 -3.86 -50.18 10.84
CA SER A 758 -4.53 -48.92 11.15
C SER A 758 -3.50 -47.84 11.53
N ASN A 759 -3.86 -46.55 11.45
CA ASN A 759 -2.94 -45.47 11.85
C ASN A 759 -2.47 -45.59 13.32
N GLY A 760 -3.26 -46.25 14.18
CA GLY A 760 -2.95 -46.53 15.59
C GLY A 760 -2.17 -47.83 15.84
N GLY A 761 -1.71 -48.54 14.80
CA GLY A 761 -0.81 -49.69 14.94
C GLY A 761 -1.47 -51.06 15.12
N VAL A 762 -2.78 -51.19 14.90
CA VAL A 762 -3.45 -52.50 14.88
C VAL A 762 -3.21 -53.17 13.52
N LEU A 763 -2.68 -54.40 13.50
CA LEU A 763 -2.49 -55.18 12.28
C LEU A 763 -3.85 -55.62 11.72
N LEU A 764 -4.11 -55.29 10.45
CA LEU A 764 -5.37 -55.57 9.75
C LEU A 764 -5.23 -56.73 8.76
N GLY A 765 -4.05 -56.90 8.16
CA GLY A 765 -3.78 -58.01 7.23
C GLY A 765 -2.29 -58.18 6.91
N THR A 766 -1.95 -59.36 6.39
CA THR A 766 -0.60 -59.73 5.93
C THR A 766 -0.61 -60.17 4.47
N ALA A 767 0.46 -59.86 3.74
CA ALA A 767 0.64 -60.20 2.34
C ALA A 767 1.95 -60.96 2.13
N THR A 768 1.89 -62.17 1.59
CA THR A 768 3.08 -62.91 1.16
C THR A 768 3.36 -62.57 -0.30
N PHE A 769 4.57 -62.08 -0.60
CA PHE A 769 4.94 -61.66 -1.96
C PHE A 769 5.36 -62.85 -2.84
N ALA A 770 4.94 -62.82 -4.11
CA ALA A 770 5.43 -63.74 -5.13
C ALA A 770 6.61 -63.08 -5.88
N GLU A 771 7.82 -63.20 -5.31
CA GLU A 771 8.94 -62.33 -5.68
C GLU A 771 9.72 -62.76 -6.94
N THR A 772 10.10 -61.77 -7.75
CA THR A 772 11.09 -61.88 -8.84
C THR A 772 12.51 -61.50 -8.35
N ALA A 773 13.47 -61.43 -9.28
CA ALA A 773 14.86 -61.10 -8.97
C ALA A 773 15.10 -59.60 -8.65
N SER A 774 14.22 -58.70 -9.12
CA SER A 774 14.24 -57.26 -8.84
C SER A 774 12.97 -56.57 -9.37
N GLY A 775 12.75 -55.33 -8.98
CA GLY A 775 11.61 -54.50 -9.42
C GLY A 775 10.40 -54.62 -8.50
N TRP A 776 9.25 -54.14 -8.97
CA TRP A 776 8.01 -54.13 -8.18
C TRP A 776 7.45 -55.54 -7.96
N GLN A 777 7.27 -55.90 -6.70
CA GLN A 777 6.64 -57.14 -6.25
C GLN A 777 5.20 -56.86 -5.83
N GLU A 778 4.34 -57.87 -5.90
CA GLU A 778 2.95 -57.80 -5.45
C GLU A 778 2.59 -59.06 -4.65
N GLY A 779 1.84 -58.87 -3.56
CA GLY A 779 1.43 -59.93 -2.65
C GLY A 779 -0.02 -59.75 -2.25
N THR A 780 -0.83 -60.80 -2.41
CA THR A 780 -2.25 -60.79 -2.05
C THR A 780 -2.41 -60.59 -0.54
N LEU A 781 -3.17 -59.57 -0.15
CA LEU A 781 -3.40 -59.23 1.24
C LEU A 781 -4.51 -60.11 1.82
N THR A 782 -4.22 -60.78 2.93
CA THR A 782 -5.18 -61.60 3.69
C THR A 782 -5.45 -60.92 5.03
N ALA A 783 -6.72 -60.70 5.36
CA ALA A 783 -7.11 -60.13 6.66
C ALA A 783 -6.71 -61.05 7.85
N VAL A 784 -6.42 -60.44 9.00
CA VAL A 784 -6.15 -61.19 10.24
C VAL A 784 -7.45 -61.84 10.75
N ALA A 785 -7.34 -63.07 11.27
CA ALA A 785 -8.46 -63.82 11.85
C ALA A 785 -9.16 -63.02 12.97
N PRO A 786 -10.50 -63.04 13.08
CA PRO A 786 -11.44 -63.98 12.45
C PRO A 786 -11.94 -63.56 11.05
N LEU A 787 -11.42 -62.48 10.47
CA LEU A 787 -11.85 -62.01 9.15
C LEU A 787 -11.26 -62.88 8.02
N SER A 788 -11.93 -62.91 6.88
CA SER A 788 -11.49 -63.66 5.69
C SER A 788 -11.81 -62.91 4.40
N GLY A 789 -10.81 -62.76 3.53
CA GLY A 789 -10.91 -61.99 2.28
C GLY A 789 -10.05 -60.71 2.31
N PRO A 790 -10.26 -59.80 1.36
CA PRO A 790 -9.64 -58.46 1.33
C PRO A 790 -9.87 -57.68 2.62
N VAL A 791 -8.92 -56.81 2.98
CA VAL A 791 -9.05 -55.97 4.18
C VAL A 791 -9.93 -54.78 3.84
N ALA A 792 -11.12 -54.71 4.44
CA ALA A 792 -12.00 -53.55 4.31
C ALA A 792 -11.35 -52.29 4.93
N VAL A 793 -11.46 -51.17 4.22
CA VAL A 793 -11.02 -49.84 4.68
C VAL A 793 -12.17 -48.84 4.55
N THR A 794 -12.22 -47.90 5.47
CA THR A 794 -13.29 -46.88 5.55
C THR A 794 -12.87 -45.60 4.86
N ALA A 795 -13.85 -44.89 4.30
CA ALA A 795 -13.69 -43.53 3.77
C ALA A 795 -13.06 -42.60 4.82
N ASN A 796 -12.37 -41.57 4.34
CA ASN A 796 -11.71 -40.53 5.12
C ASN A 796 -10.82 -41.08 6.26
N THR A 797 -10.12 -42.19 6.02
CA THR A 797 -9.34 -42.90 7.05
C THR A 797 -7.90 -43.15 6.61
N THR A 798 -6.95 -42.90 7.51
CA THR A 798 -5.50 -43.13 7.31
C THR A 798 -5.06 -44.49 7.82
N TYR A 799 -4.14 -45.11 7.08
CA TYR A 799 -3.57 -46.43 7.31
C TYR A 799 -2.05 -46.40 7.08
N VAL A 800 -1.36 -47.47 7.46
CA VAL A 800 0.06 -47.67 7.14
C VAL A 800 0.22 -48.99 6.39
N ALA A 801 0.84 -48.95 5.23
CA ALA A 801 1.29 -50.14 4.51
C ALA A 801 2.80 -50.27 4.65
N SER A 802 3.30 -51.46 4.98
CA SER A 802 4.71 -51.72 5.18
C SER A 802 5.14 -53.09 4.67
N PHE A 803 6.45 -53.35 4.61
CA PHE A 803 7.01 -54.66 4.40
C PHE A 803 8.24 -54.91 5.28
N SER A 804 8.44 -56.16 5.67
CA SER A 804 9.59 -56.64 6.43
C SER A 804 10.71 -57.10 5.50
N THR A 805 11.95 -56.66 5.73
CA THR A 805 13.16 -57.22 5.09
C THR A 805 13.82 -58.27 5.99
N SER A 806 14.42 -59.30 5.40
CA SER A 806 15.26 -60.27 6.14
C SER A 806 16.77 -60.00 6.00
N SER A 807 17.15 -59.07 5.13
CA SER A 807 18.54 -58.78 4.71
C SER A 807 18.96 -57.33 4.96
N GLY A 808 18.03 -56.43 5.29
CA GLY A 808 18.27 -54.99 5.41
C GLY A 808 18.43 -54.24 4.09
N ARG A 809 18.14 -54.88 2.94
CA ARG A 809 18.16 -54.23 1.61
C ARG A 809 16.78 -53.74 1.19
N TYR A 810 16.72 -52.55 0.61
CA TYR A 810 15.48 -51.91 0.16
C TYR A 810 15.76 -50.78 -0.86
N GLY A 811 14.74 -50.28 -1.56
CA GLY A 811 14.82 -49.04 -2.33
C GLY A 811 14.43 -47.84 -1.47
N ALA A 812 15.11 -46.69 -1.58
CA ALA A 812 14.81 -45.53 -0.75
C ALA A 812 15.21 -44.19 -1.36
N ASP A 813 14.26 -43.25 -1.41
CA ASP A 813 14.51 -41.88 -1.86
C ASP A 813 14.26 -40.91 -0.69
N THR A 814 15.35 -40.36 -0.12
CA THR A 814 15.32 -39.40 1.00
C THR A 814 14.70 -38.06 0.57
N GLY A 815 14.07 -37.36 1.51
CA GLY A 815 13.40 -36.07 1.30
C GLY A 815 12.08 -36.14 0.51
N TYR A 816 11.69 -37.29 -0.02
CA TYR A 816 10.56 -37.42 -0.97
C TYR A 816 9.24 -36.85 -0.42
N PHE A 817 8.90 -37.16 0.84
CA PHE A 817 7.66 -36.69 1.48
C PHE A 817 7.78 -35.36 2.22
N ALA A 818 8.95 -34.70 2.20
CA ALA A 818 9.17 -33.48 3.00
C ALA A 818 8.36 -32.28 2.46
N ALA A 819 8.44 -32.01 1.16
CA ALA A 819 7.75 -30.88 0.53
C ALA A 819 6.32 -31.22 0.03
N LYS A 820 6.06 -32.49 -0.31
CA LYS A 820 4.81 -32.93 -0.96
C LYS A 820 4.41 -34.36 -0.58
N GLY A 821 3.15 -34.72 -0.83
CA GLY A 821 2.69 -36.11 -0.87
C GLY A 821 2.76 -36.71 -2.28
N GLN A 822 2.21 -37.91 -2.44
CA GLN A 822 1.76 -38.45 -3.73
C GLN A 822 0.25 -38.67 -3.66
N ASP A 823 -0.48 -38.00 -4.54
CA ASP A 823 -1.92 -38.14 -4.72
C ASP A 823 -2.19 -39.05 -5.94
N ASN A 824 -3.09 -40.02 -5.78
CA ASN A 824 -3.83 -40.61 -6.87
C ASN A 824 -5.18 -41.14 -6.35
N PHE A 825 -6.22 -40.32 -6.45
CA PHE A 825 -7.61 -40.64 -6.06
C PHE A 825 -7.98 -42.14 -6.31
N PRO A 826 -8.42 -42.89 -5.28
CA PRO A 826 -8.83 -42.46 -3.94
C PRO A 826 -7.74 -42.63 -2.86
N LEU A 827 -6.46 -42.68 -3.25
CA LEU A 827 -5.33 -43.01 -2.37
C LEU A 827 -4.32 -41.86 -2.31
N HIS A 828 -4.01 -41.40 -1.10
CA HIS A 828 -3.03 -40.33 -0.86
C HIS A 828 -1.89 -40.83 0.02
N ALA A 829 -0.68 -40.98 -0.51
CA ALA A 829 0.50 -41.02 0.36
C ALA A 829 0.79 -39.61 0.85
N LEU A 830 0.54 -39.36 2.13
CA LEU A 830 0.49 -38.01 2.69
C LEU A 830 1.86 -37.32 2.66
N ARG A 831 1.88 -35.98 2.58
CA ARG A 831 3.08 -35.22 2.95
C ARG A 831 3.44 -35.54 4.41
N ASP A 832 4.73 -35.49 4.74
CA ASP A 832 5.17 -35.66 6.11
C ASP A 832 4.46 -34.68 7.07
N GLY A 833 4.00 -35.19 8.20
CA GLY A 833 3.35 -34.41 9.27
C GLY A 833 1.82 -34.25 9.21
N ILE A 834 1.12 -34.68 8.15
CA ILE A 834 -0.34 -34.47 8.03
C ILE A 834 -1.15 -35.31 9.06
N ASP A 835 -1.08 -36.64 8.98
CA ASP A 835 -1.75 -37.57 9.94
C ASP A 835 -0.72 -38.35 10.77
N GLY A 836 0.34 -37.66 11.16
CA GLY A 836 1.59 -38.23 11.64
C GLY A 836 2.67 -38.26 10.55
N ARG A 837 3.88 -38.68 10.94
CA ARG A 837 5.04 -38.61 10.03
C ARG A 837 4.95 -39.62 8.88
N ASN A 838 5.53 -39.33 7.72
CA ASN A 838 5.62 -40.27 6.60
C ASN A 838 7.07 -40.70 6.29
N GLY A 839 7.23 -41.79 5.57
CA GLY A 839 8.50 -42.49 5.46
C GLY A 839 8.85 -43.23 6.74
N VAL A 840 8.01 -44.20 7.12
CA VAL A 840 8.07 -44.86 8.42
C VAL A 840 8.88 -46.15 8.40
N PHE A 841 9.58 -46.44 9.50
CA PHE A 841 10.29 -47.70 9.69
C PHE A 841 10.32 -48.20 11.14
N ALA A 842 10.71 -49.47 11.32
CA ALA A 842 11.11 -50.07 12.60
C ALA A 842 12.43 -50.86 12.43
N LEU A 843 13.17 -51.03 13.54
CA LEU A 843 14.40 -51.83 13.59
C LEU A 843 14.15 -53.34 13.73
N ASP A 844 12.89 -53.74 13.86
CA ASP A 844 12.46 -55.13 14.01
C ASP A 844 11.43 -55.43 12.91
N ALA A 845 11.59 -56.57 12.25
CA ALA A 845 10.66 -57.05 11.22
C ALA A 845 9.31 -57.45 11.84
N ASN A 846 8.21 -57.20 11.11
CA ASN A 846 6.83 -57.51 11.48
C ASN A 846 6.28 -56.69 12.68
N VAL A 847 6.84 -55.51 12.93
CA VAL A 847 6.40 -54.58 13.99
C VAL A 847 5.89 -53.28 13.36
N PHE A 848 4.83 -52.69 13.93
CA PHE A 848 4.27 -51.43 13.43
C PHE A 848 5.33 -50.31 13.33
N PRO A 849 5.60 -49.75 12.14
CA PRO A 849 6.68 -48.79 11.95
C PRO A 849 6.29 -47.39 12.47
N THR A 850 7.12 -46.86 13.37
CA THR A 850 6.87 -45.61 14.11
C THR A 850 8.00 -44.58 14.02
N ARG A 851 9.19 -44.99 13.57
CA ARG A 851 10.34 -44.10 13.36
C ARG A 851 10.28 -43.51 11.95
N THR A 852 10.95 -42.38 11.72
CA THR A 852 11.16 -41.83 10.36
C THR A 852 12.60 -41.38 10.17
N SER A 853 13.03 -41.32 8.91
CA SER A 853 14.32 -40.76 8.49
C SER A 853 14.07 -39.86 7.28
N ASP A 854 14.38 -38.57 7.39
CA ASP A 854 14.34 -37.57 6.32
C ASP A 854 13.14 -37.69 5.36
N SER A 855 11.94 -37.93 5.87
CA SER A 855 10.69 -38.08 5.09
C SER A 855 10.82 -39.05 3.90
N THR A 856 11.61 -40.13 4.07
CA THR A 856 12.06 -41.03 2.99
C THR A 856 10.92 -41.84 2.37
N ASN A 857 10.88 -41.99 1.05
CA ASN A 857 10.00 -42.96 0.41
C ASN A 857 10.68 -44.33 0.28
N TYR A 858 10.18 -45.33 1.01
CA TYR A 858 10.63 -46.73 0.96
C TYR A 858 9.92 -47.58 -0.11
N TRP A 859 9.17 -46.95 -1.02
CA TRP A 859 8.57 -47.56 -2.20
C TRP A 859 7.63 -48.74 -1.89
N VAL A 860 6.68 -48.48 -1.01
CA VAL A 860 5.58 -49.38 -0.62
C VAL A 860 4.28 -48.83 -1.17
N ASP A 861 3.46 -49.68 -1.79
CA ASP A 861 2.22 -49.31 -2.50
C ASP A 861 1.10 -50.31 -2.17
N VAL A 862 -0.16 -49.93 -2.42
CA VAL A 862 -1.35 -50.71 -2.08
C VAL A 862 -2.27 -50.89 -3.28
N VAL A 863 -3.07 -51.96 -3.30
CA VAL A 863 -4.08 -52.20 -4.34
C VAL A 863 -5.48 -52.13 -3.73
N PHE A 864 -6.25 -51.11 -4.09
CA PHE A 864 -7.57 -50.78 -3.54
C PHE A 864 -8.71 -51.09 -4.54
N ASN A 865 -9.89 -51.48 -4.03
CA ASN A 865 -11.15 -51.69 -4.79
C ASN A 865 -12.38 -51.12 -4.06
N VAL A 866 -13.41 -50.68 -4.79
CA VAL A 866 -14.61 -49.98 -4.27
C VAL A 866 -15.76 -50.93 -3.89
N ALA A 867 -16.62 -50.54 -2.94
CA ALA A 867 -17.84 -51.27 -2.53
C ALA A 867 -19.14 -50.65 -3.13
N GLY A 868 -20.16 -51.49 -3.38
CA GLY A 868 -21.45 -51.08 -3.97
C GLY A 868 -22.47 -50.50 -2.97
N ILE A 869 -23.34 -49.58 -3.42
CA ILE A 869 -24.20 -48.72 -2.58
C ILE A 869 -25.70 -49.06 -2.69
N VAL A 870 -26.43 -48.91 -1.59
CA VAL A 870 -27.90 -48.83 -1.49
C VAL A 870 -28.26 -47.52 -0.75
N ILE A 871 -29.34 -46.83 -1.15
CA ILE A 871 -29.75 -45.53 -0.57
C ILE A 871 -31.21 -45.60 -0.10
N ASP A 872 -31.50 -45.04 1.07
CA ASP A 872 -32.84 -44.89 1.67
C ASP A 872 -33.32 -43.42 1.54
N THR A 873 -34.62 -43.19 1.36
CA THR A 873 -35.19 -41.84 1.16
C THR A 873 -36.53 -41.64 1.86
N LYS A 874 -36.65 -40.53 2.61
CA LYS A 874 -37.94 -39.99 3.05
C LYS A 874 -37.94 -38.45 2.92
N PRO A 875 -38.88 -37.85 2.17
CA PRO A 875 -38.98 -36.39 2.01
C PRO A 875 -39.73 -35.71 3.17
N ASP A 876 -39.50 -34.40 3.30
CA ASP A 876 -40.16 -33.47 4.22
C ASP A 876 -41.32 -32.71 3.52
N THR A 877 -42.26 -32.16 4.31
CA THR A 877 -43.57 -31.63 3.88
C THR A 877 -44.11 -30.47 4.76
N THR A 878 -43.28 -29.83 5.59
CA THR A 878 -43.73 -28.84 6.60
C THR A 878 -43.37 -27.40 6.20
N PRO A 879 -44.31 -26.44 6.09
CA PRO A 879 -43.98 -25.05 5.73
C PRO A 879 -43.27 -24.24 6.83
N PRO A 880 -42.39 -23.29 6.45
CA PRO A 880 -41.71 -22.39 7.37
C PRO A 880 -42.69 -21.45 8.08
N THR A 881 -42.40 -21.09 9.32
CA THR A 881 -43.18 -20.21 10.20
C THR A 881 -42.52 -18.83 10.28
N ILE A 882 -43.18 -17.80 9.74
CA ILE A 882 -42.69 -16.41 9.70
C ILE A 882 -43.00 -15.64 11.01
N THR A 883 -42.01 -14.94 11.56
CA THR A 883 -42.17 -14.03 12.71
C THR A 883 -41.38 -12.72 12.54
N GLY A 884 -41.65 -11.69 13.36
CA GLY A 884 -40.79 -10.49 13.46
C GLY A 884 -40.84 -9.49 12.30
N VAL A 885 -41.92 -9.43 11.52
CA VAL A 885 -42.04 -8.56 10.33
C VAL A 885 -42.02 -7.06 10.70
N THR A 886 -41.02 -6.32 10.22
CA THR A 886 -40.83 -4.86 10.44
C THR A 886 -40.34 -4.13 9.18
N ALA A 887 -40.45 -2.80 9.14
CA ALA A 887 -40.09 -1.95 8.00
C ALA A 887 -39.43 -0.62 8.42
N THR A 888 -38.33 -0.24 7.75
CA THR A 888 -37.50 0.93 8.10
C THR A 888 -37.19 1.79 6.86
N PRO A 889 -37.67 3.05 6.79
CA PRO A 889 -37.32 3.99 5.70
C PRO A 889 -35.84 4.38 5.66
N GLY A 890 -35.32 4.63 4.47
CA GLY A 890 -33.95 5.09 4.20
C GLY A 890 -33.86 6.27 3.23
N PRO A 891 -32.64 6.79 2.95
CA PRO A 891 -32.42 7.86 1.97
C PRO A 891 -32.72 7.40 0.53
N ASN A 892 -32.71 8.33 -0.41
CA ASN A 892 -32.89 8.08 -1.85
C ASN A 892 -34.09 7.19 -2.18
N ASN A 893 -35.23 7.45 -1.52
CA ASN A 893 -36.50 6.80 -1.82
C ASN A 893 -36.49 5.26 -1.61
N THR A 894 -35.88 4.79 -0.51
CA THR A 894 -35.74 3.36 -0.17
C THR A 894 -36.32 2.98 1.20
N ALA A 895 -36.59 1.70 1.44
CA ALA A 895 -36.92 1.17 2.76
C ALA A 895 -36.57 -0.33 2.89
N THR A 896 -36.13 -0.76 4.07
CA THR A 896 -35.76 -2.16 4.36
C THR A 896 -36.88 -2.88 5.11
N ILE A 897 -37.27 -4.06 4.63
CA ILE A 897 -38.24 -4.97 5.25
C ILE A 897 -37.51 -6.15 5.88
N HIS A 898 -37.77 -6.43 7.16
CA HIS A 898 -37.07 -7.45 7.94
C HIS A 898 -38.04 -8.47 8.54
N TRP A 899 -37.68 -9.76 8.58
CA TRP A 899 -38.40 -10.81 9.33
C TRP A 899 -37.51 -12.04 9.59
N THR A 900 -38.03 -13.06 10.27
CA THR A 900 -37.34 -14.34 10.55
C THR A 900 -38.24 -15.57 10.32
N THR A 901 -37.63 -16.74 10.12
CA THR A 901 -38.30 -18.06 10.06
C THR A 901 -37.64 -19.10 10.98
N ASN A 902 -38.39 -20.14 11.37
CA ASN A 902 -37.88 -21.26 12.18
C ASN A 902 -36.92 -22.20 11.42
N GLU A 903 -36.92 -22.14 10.09
CA GLU A 903 -36.07 -22.97 9.22
C GLU A 903 -35.66 -22.21 7.95
N PRO A 904 -34.57 -22.62 7.27
CA PRO A 904 -34.04 -21.90 6.11
C PRO A 904 -35.04 -21.80 4.97
N SER A 905 -35.38 -20.58 4.57
CA SER A 905 -36.40 -20.31 3.57
C SER A 905 -36.08 -19.06 2.74
N SER A 906 -36.66 -18.96 1.55
CA SER A 906 -36.50 -17.82 0.64
C SER A 906 -37.16 -16.54 1.18
N SER A 907 -36.81 -15.41 0.58
CA SER A 907 -37.31 -14.08 0.95
C SER A 907 -38.08 -13.45 -0.19
N ARG A 908 -39.36 -13.09 0.00
CA ARG A 908 -40.15 -12.33 -0.99
C ARG A 908 -41.01 -11.29 -0.30
N VAL A 909 -41.09 -10.10 -0.90
CA VAL A 909 -41.96 -8.99 -0.47
C VAL A 909 -42.79 -8.50 -1.64
N ASP A 910 -44.11 -8.60 -1.51
CA ASP A 910 -45.09 -7.96 -2.39
C ASP A 910 -45.46 -6.60 -1.77
N HIS A 911 -45.34 -5.50 -2.51
CA HIS A 911 -45.57 -4.14 -2.00
C HIS A 911 -46.29 -3.20 -3.00
N GLY A 912 -46.83 -2.09 -2.50
CA GLY A 912 -47.49 -1.06 -3.31
C GLY A 912 -48.05 0.11 -2.47
N THR A 913 -48.61 1.12 -3.11
CA THR A 913 -49.14 2.34 -2.44
C THR A 913 -50.59 2.23 -1.96
N ALA A 914 -51.25 1.09 -2.18
CA ALA A 914 -52.61 0.79 -1.71
C ALA A 914 -52.71 -0.63 -1.13
N PRO A 915 -53.52 -0.87 -0.09
CA PRO A 915 -53.59 -2.16 0.62
C PRO A 915 -54.22 -3.29 -0.19
N ASP A 916 -54.94 -2.96 -1.27
CA ASP A 916 -55.56 -3.87 -2.22
C ASP A 916 -54.74 -4.05 -3.52
N ALA A 917 -53.65 -3.30 -3.70
CA ALA A 917 -52.81 -3.32 -4.89
C ALA A 917 -51.31 -3.37 -4.54
N LEU A 918 -50.84 -4.56 -4.15
CA LEU A 918 -49.42 -4.87 -3.99
C LEU A 918 -48.82 -5.26 -5.36
N ASN A 919 -48.53 -4.26 -6.18
CA ASN A 919 -48.21 -4.41 -7.60
C ASN A 919 -46.71 -4.51 -7.93
N ALA A 920 -45.83 -4.39 -6.94
CA ALA A 920 -44.38 -4.51 -7.08
C ALA A 920 -43.83 -5.64 -6.19
N ILE A 921 -42.76 -6.30 -6.63
CA ILE A 921 -42.15 -7.45 -5.94
C ILE A 921 -40.66 -7.20 -5.77
N ALA A 922 -40.14 -7.48 -4.58
CA ALA A 922 -38.71 -7.61 -4.30
C ALA A 922 -38.46 -8.99 -3.66
N SER A 923 -37.39 -9.69 -4.02
CA SER A 923 -37.14 -11.06 -3.53
C SER A 923 -35.68 -11.49 -3.61
N ASP A 924 -35.30 -12.39 -2.73
CA ASP A 924 -34.03 -13.11 -2.66
C ASP A 924 -34.32 -14.61 -2.52
N GLY A 925 -33.71 -15.44 -3.37
CA GLY A 925 -33.91 -16.89 -3.41
C GLY A 925 -33.14 -17.67 -2.34
N SER A 926 -32.23 -17.01 -1.61
CA SER A 926 -31.38 -17.62 -0.58
C SER A 926 -32.22 -18.22 0.55
N LEU A 927 -31.97 -19.49 0.92
CA LEU A 927 -32.63 -20.13 2.05
C LEU A 927 -31.98 -19.69 3.36
N VAL A 928 -32.61 -18.74 4.05
CA VAL A 928 -32.13 -18.12 5.30
C VAL A 928 -33.22 -18.16 6.39
N THR A 929 -32.83 -18.00 7.65
CA THR A 929 -33.76 -17.88 8.80
C THR A 929 -33.97 -16.43 9.25
N THR A 930 -33.21 -15.49 8.68
CA THR A 930 -33.29 -14.05 8.95
C THR A 930 -33.24 -13.32 7.61
N HIS A 931 -34.28 -12.56 7.31
CA HIS A 931 -34.55 -11.99 6.00
C HIS A 931 -34.46 -10.47 6.07
N ASN A 932 -33.84 -9.87 5.05
CA ASN A 932 -33.79 -8.42 4.86
C ASN A 932 -33.96 -8.12 3.37
N VAL A 933 -35.01 -7.40 2.99
CA VAL A 933 -35.32 -7.07 1.60
C VAL A 933 -35.48 -5.55 1.46
N ILE A 934 -34.72 -4.94 0.57
CA ILE A 934 -34.78 -3.49 0.31
C ILE A 934 -35.78 -3.20 -0.81
N LEU A 935 -36.68 -2.26 -0.57
CA LEU A 935 -37.60 -1.67 -1.53
C LEU A 935 -37.00 -0.34 -2.03
N THR A 936 -37.13 -0.07 -3.32
CA THR A 936 -36.55 1.11 -4.00
C THR A 936 -37.62 1.90 -4.77
N ALA A 937 -37.26 3.08 -5.29
CA ALA A 937 -38.16 3.97 -6.04
C ALA A 937 -39.46 4.37 -5.30
N LEU A 938 -39.44 4.36 -3.98
CA LEU A 938 -40.60 4.66 -3.13
C LEU A 938 -40.96 6.14 -3.18
N THR A 939 -42.23 6.47 -3.36
CA THR A 939 -42.67 7.88 -3.35
C THR A 939 -42.42 8.53 -1.98
N PRO A 940 -41.77 9.72 -1.90
CA PRO A 940 -41.61 10.48 -0.65
C PRO A 940 -42.96 10.89 -0.06
N ASN A 941 -43.01 11.15 1.25
CA ASN A 941 -44.26 11.53 1.96
C ASN A 941 -45.45 10.59 1.73
N THR A 942 -45.22 9.33 1.34
CA THR A 942 -46.26 8.36 0.96
C THR A 942 -46.22 7.14 1.86
N THR A 943 -47.39 6.60 2.20
CA THR A 943 -47.54 5.33 2.90
C THR A 943 -47.51 4.18 1.92
N HIS A 944 -46.62 3.21 2.15
CA HIS A 944 -46.51 1.97 1.36
C HIS A 944 -47.03 0.79 2.18
N TYR A 945 -47.62 -0.19 1.50
CA TYR A 945 -48.19 -1.41 2.05
C TYR A 945 -47.40 -2.62 1.54
N PHE A 946 -47.30 -3.70 2.34
CA PHE A 946 -46.55 -4.90 1.95
C PHE A 946 -46.99 -6.20 2.66
N ARG A 947 -46.64 -7.34 2.04
CA ARG A 947 -46.67 -8.69 2.62
C ARG A 947 -45.35 -9.40 2.33
N VAL A 948 -44.93 -10.29 3.22
CA VAL A 948 -43.73 -11.13 3.05
C VAL A 948 -44.11 -12.60 2.82
N THR A 949 -43.37 -13.33 2.00
CA THR A 949 -43.57 -14.75 1.69
C THR A 949 -42.24 -15.48 1.74
N SER A 950 -42.26 -16.71 2.26
CA SER A 950 -41.09 -17.58 2.38
C SER A 950 -41.40 -19.00 1.91
N VAL A 951 -40.40 -19.66 1.32
CA VAL A 951 -40.47 -21.04 0.80
C VAL A 951 -39.22 -21.80 1.23
N ASP A 952 -39.35 -22.98 1.82
CA ASP A 952 -38.22 -23.82 2.27
C ASP A 952 -37.56 -24.63 1.12
N GLY A 953 -36.54 -25.42 1.46
CA GLY A 953 -35.85 -26.32 0.54
C GLY A 953 -36.64 -27.55 0.08
N SER A 954 -37.78 -27.84 0.72
CA SER A 954 -38.74 -28.90 0.37
C SER A 954 -39.91 -28.35 -0.48
N VAL A 955 -39.89 -27.06 -0.83
CA VAL A 955 -40.90 -26.31 -1.60
C VAL A 955 -42.23 -26.10 -0.85
N ASN A 956 -42.22 -26.14 0.49
CA ASN A 956 -43.38 -25.73 1.30
C ASN A 956 -43.31 -24.21 1.59
N SER A 957 -44.45 -23.52 1.69
CA SER A 957 -44.48 -22.04 1.74
C SER A 957 -45.47 -21.44 2.73
N SER A 958 -45.15 -20.25 3.24
CA SER A 958 -46.03 -19.40 4.06
C SER A 958 -45.92 -17.90 3.73
N THR A 959 -46.93 -17.11 4.12
CA THR A 959 -47.04 -15.66 3.85
C THR A 959 -47.54 -14.91 5.09
N SER A 960 -46.94 -13.75 5.39
CA SER A 960 -47.26 -12.91 6.54
C SER A 960 -47.31 -11.40 6.18
N PRO A 961 -48.32 -10.62 6.62
CA PRO A 961 -49.61 -11.08 7.13
C PRO A 961 -50.31 -12.03 6.15
N ALA A 962 -51.05 -13.01 6.68
CA ALA A 962 -51.79 -13.97 5.87
C ALA A 962 -52.69 -13.27 4.82
N ILE A 963 -52.95 -13.91 3.69
CA ILE A 963 -53.70 -13.33 2.56
C ILE A 963 -55.11 -12.83 2.98
N THR A 964 -55.71 -13.47 4.00
CA THR A 964 -57.01 -13.11 4.59
C THR A 964 -56.97 -11.90 5.53
N SER A 965 -55.78 -11.39 5.87
CA SER A 965 -55.54 -10.22 6.72
C SER A 965 -55.06 -9.01 5.90
N PRO A 966 -55.28 -7.76 6.37
CA PRO A 966 -54.69 -6.58 5.74
C PRO A 966 -53.14 -6.65 5.66
N PRO A 967 -52.50 -6.08 4.63
CA PRO A 967 -51.05 -5.95 4.57
C PRO A 967 -50.48 -5.07 5.70
N ALA A 968 -49.18 -5.22 5.97
CA ALA A 968 -48.42 -4.30 6.83
C ALA A 968 -48.13 -2.97 6.07
N SER A 969 -47.69 -1.91 6.76
CA SER A 969 -47.39 -0.62 6.12
C SER A 969 -46.35 0.25 6.85
N PHE A 970 -45.76 1.22 6.14
CA PHE A 970 -44.80 2.23 6.64
C PHE A 970 -44.87 3.53 5.80
N ALA A 971 -44.19 4.61 6.19
CA ALA A 971 -44.23 5.91 5.51
C ALA A 971 -42.83 6.54 5.27
N MET A 972 -42.66 7.28 4.17
CA MET A 972 -41.37 7.84 3.70
C MET A 972 -41.12 9.32 4.09
N PRO A 973 -39.86 9.74 4.34
CA PRO A 973 -39.46 11.13 4.63
C PRO A 973 -39.38 12.06 3.37
N GLY A 974 -38.86 13.28 3.53
CA GLY A 974 -38.74 14.33 2.49
C GLY A 974 -37.38 14.41 1.74
N ALA A 975 -37.23 15.36 0.81
CA ALA A 975 -36.19 15.39 -0.24
C ALA A 975 -35.01 16.38 -0.01
N VAL A 976 -33.90 16.15 -0.74
CA VAL A 976 -32.61 16.92 -0.74
C VAL A 976 -32.07 17.01 -2.19
N LEU A 977 -31.37 18.10 -2.57
CA LEU A 977 -30.87 18.38 -3.94
C LEU A 977 -29.47 19.06 -3.94
N LEU A 978 -28.70 18.92 -5.03
CA LEU A 978 -27.29 19.36 -5.17
C LEU A 978 -26.92 19.81 -6.61
N ASP A 979 -25.89 20.64 -6.76
CA ASP A 979 -25.15 20.94 -8.01
C ASP A 979 -23.64 20.85 -7.73
N THR A 980 -22.88 19.99 -8.43
CA THR A 980 -21.43 19.82 -8.20
C THR A 980 -20.58 19.62 -9.46
N THR A 981 -21.19 19.36 -10.62
CA THR A 981 -20.48 19.05 -11.88
C THR A 981 -20.56 20.17 -12.92
N VAL A 982 -19.71 20.13 -13.95
CA VAL A 982 -19.81 21.00 -15.14
C VAL A 982 -21.21 20.92 -15.76
N ALA A 983 -21.85 19.74 -15.75
CA ALA A 983 -23.21 19.55 -16.25
C ALA A 983 -24.26 20.24 -15.36
N ASP A 984 -24.15 20.14 -14.04
CA ASP A 984 -25.05 20.84 -13.11
C ASP A 984 -24.92 22.36 -13.25
N PHE A 985 -23.69 22.88 -13.31
CA PHE A 985 -23.47 24.31 -13.51
C PHE A 985 -23.90 24.78 -14.92
N ASN A 986 -23.76 23.96 -15.96
CA ASN A 986 -24.27 24.26 -17.30
C ASN A 986 -25.81 24.16 -17.42
N ALA A 987 -26.48 23.43 -16.52
CA ALA A 987 -27.93 23.44 -16.40
C ALA A 987 -28.48 24.75 -15.77
N GLY A 988 -27.58 25.63 -15.31
CA GLY A 988 -27.91 26.96 -14.81
C GLY A 988 -28.55 27.89 -15.84
N ILE A 989 -29.26 28.90 -15.33
CA ILE A 989 -29.90 29.93 -16.15
C ILE A 989 -28.83 30.98 -16.53
N ALA A 990 -28.93 31.51 -17.76
CA ALA A 990 -27.95 32.45 -18.30
C ALA A 990 -27.72 33.69 -17.42
N GLY A 991 -26.55 33.74 -16.79
CA GLY A 991 -26.01 34.90 -16.10
C GLY A 991 -25.07 35.74 -16.98
N VAL A 992 -24.23 36.57 -16.36
CA VAL A 992 -23.28 37.46 -17.07
C VAL A 992 -21.87 37.39 -16.45
N GLY A 993 -20.83 37.59 -17.26
CA GLY A 993 -19.45 37.73 -16.76
C GLY A 993 -18.80 36.48 -16.16
N TYR A 994 -19.42 35.31 -16.27
CA TYR A 994 -18.88 34.04 -15.76
C TYR A 994 -18.59 33.04 -16.90
N LYS A 995 -17.79 32.03 -16.58
CA LYS A 995 -17.51 30.84 -17.39
C LYS A 995 -17.74 29.61 -16.49
N VAL A 996 -18.36 28.56 -17.00
CA VAL A 996 -18.24 27.22 -16.38
C VAL A 996 -16.91 26.64 -16.83
N ALA A 997 -16.05 26.28 -15.87
CA ALA A 997 -14.70 25.80 -16.12
C ALA A 997 -14.54 24.35 -15.63
N PRO A 998 -13.78 23.51 -16.35
CA PRO A 998 -13.41 22.16 -15.92
C PRO A 998 -12.28 22.21 -14.89
N LEU A 999 -12.53 22.84 -13.74
CA LEU A 999 -11.64 22.83 -12.57
C LEU A 999 -12.18 21.79 -11.59
N GLY A 1000 -11.55 20.61 -11.54
CA GLY A 1000 -12.16 19.43 -10.93
C GLY A 1000 -13.41 18.99 -11.70
N ASP A 1001 -14.41 18.45 -11.01
CA ASP A 1001 -15.66 17.97 -11.62
C ASP A 1001 -16.54 19.10 -12.20
N GLY A 1002 -16.28 20.35 -11.78
CA GLY A 1002 -16.87 21.56 -12.36
C GLY A 1002 -16.82 22.76 -11.42
N ALA A 1003 -16.60 23.94 -11.99
CA ALA A 1003 -16.58 25.20 -11.25
C ALA A 1003 -17.14 26.37 -12.06
N VAL A 1004 -17.50 27.45 -11.38
CA VAL A 1004 -17.85 28.74 -11.97
C VAL A 1004 -16.70 29.72 -11.74
N THR A 1005 -16.12 30.24 -12.82
CA THR A 1005 -15.08 31.28 -12.81
C THR A 1005 -15.59 32.57 -13.46
N LEU A 1006 -14.79 33.64 -13.41
CA LEU A 1006 -14.98 34.78 -14.32
C LEU A 1006 -14.54 34.37 -15.74
N ALA A 1007 -15.08 35.04 -16.76
CA ALA A 1007 -14.71 34.79 -18.16
C ALA A 1007 -13.42 35.55 -18.56
N PRO A 1008 -12.50 34.94 -19.34
CA PRO A 1008 -11.35 35.65 -19.93
C PRO A 1008 -11.80 36.59 -21.06
N ASP A 1009 -10.94 37.54 -21.44
CA ASP A 1009 -11.25 38.54 -22.48
C ASP A 1009 -11.12 37.96 -23.90
N PHE A 1010 -10.22 36.99 -24.08
CA PHE A 1010 -10.06 36.20 -25.30
C PHE A 1010 -9.39 34.85 -24.97
N GLY A 1011 -9.62 33.81 -25.75
CA GLY A 1011 -8.95 32.51 -25.57
C GLY A 1011 -9.58 31.37 -26.35
N SER A 1012 -8.96 30.19 -26.27
CA SER A 1012 -9.40 28.96 -26.91
C SER A 1012 -8.82 27.73 -26.19
N ASP A 1013 -9.60 26.67 -26.11
CA ASP A 1013 -9.20 25.32 -25.68
C ASP A 1013 -8.99 24.35 -26.85
N PHE A 1014 -9.11 24.86 -28.09
CA PHE A 1014 -8.93 24.11 -29.34
C PHE A 1014 -9.69 22.77 -29.41
N SER A 1015 -10.82 22.66 -28.68
CA SER A 1015 -11.64 21.45 -28.50
C SER A 1015 -12.37 20.95 -29.75
N GLY A 1016 -12.32 21.68 -30.86
CA GLY A 1016 -12.95 21.33 -32.13
C GLY A 1016 -12.09 20.45 -33.05
N THR A 1017 -12.46 20.42 -34.33
CA THR A 1017 -11.72 19.77 -35.43
C THR A 1017 -11.20 20.76 -36.48
N THR A 1018 -11.40 22.06 -36.23
CA THR A 1018 -11.00 23.17 -37.09
C THR A 1018 -10.59 24.34 -36.20
N LEU A 1019 -9.72 25.21 -36.71
CA LEU A 1019 -9.32 26.43 -36.01
C LEU A 1019 -10.56 27.29 -35.63
N PRO A 1020 -10.75 27.66 -34.35
CA PRO A 1020 -11.93 28.41 -33.92
C PRO A 1020 -12.02 29.82 -34.51
N PRO A 1021 -13.22 30.44 -34.56
CA PRO A 1021 -13.38 31.83 -34.98
C PRO A 1021 -12.53 32.80 -34.16
N GLY A 1022 -12.01 33.85 -34.81
CA GLY A 1022 -11.11 34.82 -34.17
C GLY A 1022 -9.63 34.44 -34.21
N TRP A 1023 -9.27 33.39 -34.95
CA TRP A 1023 -7.89 32.95 -35.20
C TRP A 1023 -7.62 32.81 -36.71
N SER A 1024 -6.45 33.29 -37.13
CA SER A 1024 -5.94 33.19 -38.51
C SER A 1024 -4.67 32.34 -38.57
N THR A 1025 -4.54 31.55 -39.64
CA THR A 1025 -3.35 30.73 -39.97
C THR A 1025 -2.69 31.15 -41.28
N CYS A 1026 -1.36 31.02 -41.37
CA CYS A 1026 -0.60 31.18 -42.61
C CYS A 1026 0.64 30.27 -42.63
N LEU A 1027 1.16 29.98 -43.83
CA LEU A 1027 2.41 29.24 -44.04
C LEU A 1027 3.60 30.19 -44.22
N TRP A 1028 4.76 29.83 -43.66
CA TRP A 1028 5.98 30.62 -43.86
C TRP A 1028 6.56 30.48 -45.26
N SER A 1029 6.34 29.35 -45.95
CA SER A 1029 6.72 29.12 -47.36
C SER A 1029 6.19 30.21 -48.30
N ASP A 1030 5.01 30.72 -48.00
CA ASP A 1030 4.26 31.66 -48.83
C ASP A 1030 4.46 33.11 -48.36
N GLY A 1031 5.51 33.35 -47.54
CA GLY A 1031 5.77 34.63 -46.88
C GLY A 1031 4.67 35.05 -45.90
N CYS A 1032 3.82 34.12 -45.45
CA CYS A 1032 2.58 34.39 -44.74
C CYS A 1032 1.61 35.34 -45.48
N ILE A 1033 1.59 35.28 -46.82
CA ILE A 1033 0.72 36.12 -47.68
C ILE A 1033 -0.65 35.45 -47.94
N ALA A 1034 -0.75 34.13 -47.80
CA ALA A 1034 -1.96 33.35 -48.06
C ALA A 1034 -2.40 32.46 -46.88
N THR A 1035 -3.69 32.13 -46.83
CA THR A 1035 -4.32 31.23 -45.84
C THR A 1035 -4.04 29.76 -46.17
N GLY A 1036 -2.79 29.34 -45.99
CA GLY A 1036 -2.38 27.93 -46.00
C GLY A 1036 -2.43 27.30 -44.60
N THR A 1037 -2.69 26.00 -44.52
CA THR A 1037 -2.79 25.26 -43.25
C THR A 1037 -1.51 24.50 -42.93
N GLY A 1038 -0.60 25.16 -42.22
CA GLY A 1038 0.44 24.49 -41.40
C GLY A 1038 -0.04 24.24 -39.98
N ALA A 1039 -1.35 24.09 -39.78
CA ALA A 1039 -2.02 24.07 -38.48
C ALA A 1039 -3.12 23.02 -38.48
N VAL A 1040 -3.16 22.19 -37.45
CA VAL A 1040 -4.14 21.12 -37.24
C VAL A 1040 -4.77 21.32 -35.87
N VAL A 1041 -6.10 21.23 -35.79
CA VAL A 1041 -6.84 21.25 -34.52
C VAL A 1041 -7.55 19.91 -34.38
N ALA A 1042 -7.17 19.14 -33.36
CA ALA A 1042 -7.72 17.82 -33.09
C ALA A 1042 -7.51 17.42 -31.63
N GLY A 1043 -8.51 16.75 -31.03
CA GLY A 1043 -8.38 16.13 -29.71
C GLY A 1043 -8.15 17.10 -28.54
N GLY A 1044 -8.51 18.38 -28.68
CA GLY A 1044 -8.22 19.42 -27.69
C GLY A 1044 -6.88 20.13 -27.88
N PHE A 1045 -6.16 19.88 -28.98
CA PHE A 1045 -4.85 20.50 -29.23
C PHE A 1045 -4.81 21.20 -30.58
N LEU A 1046 -4.08 22.31 -30.62
CA LEU A 1046 -3.56 22.96 -31.81
C LEU A 1046 -2.10 22.54 -32.04
N THR A 1047 -1.83 21.87 -33.15
CA THR A 1047 -0.47 21.53 -33.60
C THR A 1047 -0.10 22.39 -34.80
N VAL A 1048 1.13 22.93 -34.83
CA VAL A 1048 1.64 23.77 -35.94
C VAL A 1048 2.98 23.25 -36.46
N ASP A 1049 3.08 23.18 -37.79
CA ASP A 1049 4.19 22.67 -38.61
C ASP A 1049 4.37 23.63 -39.82
N GLY A 1050 5.52 24.30 -39.93
CA GLY A 1050 5.86 25.21 -41.04
C GLY A 1050 4.96 26.46 -41.19
N GLY A 1051 4.17 26.80 -40.17
CA GLY A 1051 3.19 27.89 -40.20
C GLY A 1051 3.11 28.74 -38.93
N ARG A 1052 2.12 29.63 -38.87
CA ARG A 1052 1.80 30.45 -37.70
C ARG A 1052 0.30 30.55 -37.50
N VAL A 1053 -0.15 30.42 -36.25
CA VAL A 1053 -1.53 30.68 -35.81
C VAL A 1053 -1.56 31.86 -34.84
N SER A 1054 -2.38 32.85 -35.18
CA SER A 1054 -2.46 34.13 -34.46
C SER A 1054 -3.90 34.60 -34.31
N ALA A 1055 -4.24 35.16 -33.16
CA ALA A 1055 -5.54 35.78 -32.90
C ALA A 1055 -5.79 36.92 -33.90
N ASP A 1056 -7.04 37.16 -34.28
CA ASP A 1056 -7.40 38.27 -35.17
C ASP A 1056 -7.39 39.63 -34.44
N ALA A 1057 -7.75 39.60 -33.14
CA ALA A 1057 -7.85 40.75 -32.26
C ALA A 1057 -6.49 41.26 -31.74
N LEU A 1058 -6.44 42.57 -31.44
CA LEU A 1058 -5.29 43.26 -30.85
C LEU A 1058 -5.66 43.79 -29.46
N PHE A 1059 -4.73 43.70 -28.52
CA PHE A 1059 -4.91 44.05 -27.12
C PHE A 1059 -3.89 45.10 -26.69
N SER A 1060 -4.32 46.04 -25.84
CA SER A 1060 -3.45 47.01 -25.17
C SER A 1060 -2.66 46.35 -24.02
N PRO A 1061 -1.54 46.95 -23.56
CA PRO A 1061 -0.79 46.48 -22.39
C PRO A 1061 -1.62 46.43 -21.09
N ASP A 1062 -0.95 45.96 -20.03
CA ASP A 1062 -1.43 45.76 -18.66
C ASP A 1062 -2.34 44.53 -18.52
N ARG A 1063 -1.87 43.41 -19.08
CA ARG A 1063 -2.58 42.13 -19.22
C ARG A 1063 -1.63 40.94 -19.13
N ALA A 1064 -2.19 39.75 -18.92
CA ALA A 1064 -1.45 38.50 -19.01
C ALA A 1064 -1.90 37.68 -20.22
N LEU A 1065 -0.93 37.10 -20.93
CA LEU A 1065 -1.15 35.96 -21.80
C LEU A 1065 -0.76 34.69 -21.03
N GLU A 1066 -1.60 33.67 -21.04
CA GLU A 1066 -1.31 32.39 -20.41
C GLU A 1066 -1.72 31.24 -21.34
N PHE A 1067 -0.91 30.19 -21.40
CA PHE A 1067 -1.13 29.06 -22.31
C PHE A 1067 -0.41 27.80 -21.84
N VAL A 1068 -0.91 26.63 -22.26
CA VAL A 1068 -0.18 25.36 -22.14
C VAL A 1068 0.34 24.96 -23.52
N ALA A 1069 1.65 24.73 -23.63
CA ALA A 1069 2.28 24.34 -24.89
C ALA A 1069 3.42 23.34 -24.68
N GLN A 1070 3.77 22.64 -25.75
CA GLN A 1070 4.96 21.80 -25.88
C GLN A 1070 5.71 22.27 -27.13
N PHE A 1071 6.93 22.75 -26.93
CA PHE A 1071 7.86 23.00 -28.03
C PHE A 1071 8.54 21.68 -28.46
N ALA A 1072 9.17 21.68 -29.63
CA ALA A 1072 10.17 20.70 -30.03
C ALA A 1072 11.59 21.26 -29.82
N ALA A 1073 12.61 20.50 -30.23
CA ALA A 1073 14.00 20.98 -30.23
C ALA A 1073 14.35 21.85 -31.46
N ASP A 1074 13.43 21.98 -32.42
CA ASP A 1074 13.66 22.61 -33.71
C ASP A 1074 13.91 24.12 -33.64
N PRO A 1075 14.70 24.69 -34.56
CA PRO A 1075 14.92 26.13 -34.62
C PRO A 1075 13.66 26.91 -35.00
N PHE A 1076 13.52 28.09 -34.39
CA PHE A 1076 12.50 29.11 -34.67
C PHE A 1076 11.04 28.68 -34.44
N GLN A 1077 10.78 27.92 -33.38
CA GLN A 1077 9.45 27.73 -32.82
C GLN A 1077 9.16 28.80 -31.75
N HIS A 1078 7.97 29.40 -31.78
CA HIS A 1078 7.60 30.55 -30.95
C HIS A 1078 6.12 30.52 -30.48
N ALA A 1079 5.86 30.95 -29.25
CA ALA A 1079 4.53 31.24 -28.73
C ALA A 1079 4.57 32.49 -27.82
N GLY A 1080 3.54 33.35 -27.85
CA GLY A 1080 3.52 34.58 -27.07
C GLY A 1080 2.72 35.74 -27.67
N LEU A 1081 3.20 36.96 -27.52
CA LEU A 1081 2.56 38.21 -27.93
C LEU A 1081 3.36 38.92 -29.04
N GLY A 1082 2.73 39.31 -30.14
CA GLY A 1082 3.40 40.07 -31.20
C GLY A 1082 2.42 40.83 -32.08
N THR A 1083 2.90 41.56 -33.08
CA THR A 1083 2.03 42.09 -34.16
C THR A 1083 1.76 41.02 -35.22
N THR A 1084 2.82 40.38 -35.72
CA THR A 1084 2.79 39.26 -36.67
C THR A 1084 3.90 38.22 -36.46
N PHE A 1085 4.78 38.41 -35.46
CA PHE A 1085 6.08 37.73 -35.27
C PHE A 1085 7.11 37.87 -36.42
N ALA A 1086 6.72 38.23 -37.65
CA ALA A 1086 7.64 38.44 -38.76
C ALA A 1086 8.58 39.65 -38.58
N ALA A 1087 8.22 40.58 -37.70
CA ALA A 1087 9.00 41.75 -37.30
C ALA A 1087 8.66 42.14 -35.85
N PRO A 1088 9.54 42.85 -35.14
CA PRO A 1088 9.18 43.49 -33.87
C PRO A 1088 8.03 44.51 -34.04
N PRO A 1089 7.26 44.80 -32.97
CA PRO A 1089 7.49 44.37 -31.60
C PRO A 1089 6.87 43.02 -31.24
N TRP A 1090 7.54 42.31 -30.32
CA TRP A 1090 7.09 41.03 -29.76
C TRP A 1090 7.67 40.74 -28.37
N ALA A 1091 7.01 39.82 -27.66
CA ALA A 1091 7.36 39.23 -26.38
C ALA A 1091 6.96 37.74 -26.41
N MET A 1092 7.92 36.81 -26.38
CA MET A 1092 7.68 35.39 -26.69
C MET A 1092 8.55 34.42 -25.89
N PHE A 1093 8.06 33.18 -25.76
CA PHE A 1093 8.88 31.99 -25.56
C PHE A 1093 9.30 31.43 -26.92
N SER A 1094 10.54 30.92 -27.02
CA SER A 1094 11.15 30.60 -28.31
C SER A 1094 12.30 29.59 -28.23
N THR A 1095 12.38 28.63 -29.16
CA THR A 1095 13.55 27.73 -29.33
C THR A 1095 14.74 28.38 -30.06
N ASN A 1096 14.52 29.57 -30.62
CA ASN A 1096 15.53 30.42 -31.27
C ASN A 1096 16.35 29.68 -32.33
N ALA A 1097 17.64 29.40 -32.10
CA ALA A 1097 18.52 28.78 -33.08
C ALA A 1097 18.47 27.24 -33.11
N GLY A 1098 17.59 26.61 -32.31
CA GLY A 1098 17.53 25.14 -32.23
C GLY A 1098 18.72 24.53 -31.48
N ASP A 1099 19.30 25.27 -30.53
CA ASP A 1099 20.43 24.82 -29.71
C ASP A 1099 20.01 23.93 -28.52
N GLY A 1100 18.77 23.43 -28.55
CA GLY A 1100 18.18 22.60 -27.50
C GLY A 1100 17.70 23.39 -26.26
N ARG A 1101 17.61 24.72 -26.31
CA ARG A 1101 17.16 25.56 -25.19
C ARG A 1101 15.89 26.35 -25.51
N LEU A 1102 15.13 26.69 -24.47
CA LEU A 1102 14.07 27.70 -24.56
C LEU A 1102 14.63 29.07 -24.20
N TYR A 1103 14.10 30.11 -24.84
CA TYR A 1103 14.45 31.51 -24.63
C TYR A 1103 13.20 32.33 -24.28
N ALA A 1104 13.33 33.24 -23.33
CA ALA A 1104 12.42 34.36 -23.16
C ALA A 1104 12.97 35.51 -24.02
N ARG A 1105 12.15 36.09 -24.88
CA ARG A 1105 12.62 37.07 -25.88
C ARG A 1105 11.68 38.25 -25.97
N THR A 1106 12.19 39.47 -25.74
CA THR A 1106 11.44 40.72 -25.95
C THR A 1106 12.18 41.65 -26.91
N HIS A 1107 11.47 42.22 -27.87
CA HIS A 1107 12.02 43.21 -28.81
C HIS A 1107 10.96 44.26 -29.13
N ASN A 1108 11.26 45.55 -28.93
CA ASN A 1108 10.33 46.65 -29.23
C ASN A 1108 10.60 47.40 -30.55
N GLY A 1109 11.55 46.94 -31.35
CA GLY A 1109 12.02 47.57 -32.59
C GLY A 1109 13.26 48.46 -32.44
N ALA A 1110 13.62 48.85 -31.22
CA ALA A 1110 14.85 49.61 -30.92
C ALA A 1110 15.76 48.90 -29.91
N ILE A 1111 15.18 48.18 -28.95
CA ILE A 1111 15.85 47.41 -27.90
C ILE A 1111 15.36 45.97 -27.99
N PHE A 1112 16.29 45.01 -28.02
CA PHE A 1112 16.00 43.58 -27.98
C PHE A 1112 16.75 42.89 -26.84
N THR A 1113 16.20 41.79 -26.33
CA THR A 1113 16.85 40.90 -25.37
C THR A 1113 16.38 39.48 -25.60
N ASP A 1114 17.33 38.59 -25.85
CA ASP A 1114 17.13 37.14 -25.96
C ASP A 1114 17.81 36.50 -24.74
N GLN A 1115 17.02 36.16 -23.72
CA GLN A 1115 17.51 35.51 -22.50
C GLN A 1115 17.33 33.99 -22.65
N PRO A 1116 18.41 33.19 -22.70
CA PRO A 1116 18.28 31.73 -22.59
C PRO A 1116 17.68 31.43 -21.22
N ILE A 1117 16.56 30.73 -21.20
CA ILE A 1117 15.93 30.34 -19.96
C ILE A 1117 16.82 29.28 -19.33
N GLN A 1118 17.31 29.58 -18.13
CA GLN A 1118 17.96 28.61 -17.28
C GLN A 1118 16.92 28.21 -16.23
N PRO A 1119 16.52 26.93 -16.18
CA PRO A 1119 15.71 26.44 -15.07
C PRO A 1119 16.39 26.80 -13.76
N PRO A 1120 15.68 27.39 -12.77
CA PRO A 1120 16.20 27.57 -11.42
C PRO A 1120 16.68 26.23 -10.84
N LEU A 1121 17.50 26.24 -9.79
CA LEU A 1121 18.07 25.00 -9.27
C LEU A 1121 16.95 24.00 -8.88
N GLY A 1122 16.92 22.85 -9.56
CA GLY A 1122 15.87 21.82 -9.46
C GLY A 1122 14.78 21.87 -10.56
N ALA A 1123 14.62 23.01 -11.23
CA ALA A 1123 13.93 23.20 -12.51
C ALA A 1123 13.91 21.96 -13.45
N PRO A 1124 12.78 21.41 -13.97
CA PRO A 1124 12.85 20.42 -15.04
C PRO A 1124 13.71 20.94 -16.21
N ALA A 1125 14.74 20.18 -16.60
CA ALA A 1125 15.70 20.61 -17.61
C ALA A 1125 15.12 20.62 -19.05
N ASN A 1126 13.90 20.12 -19.21
CA ASN A 1126 13.22 19.79 -20.46
C ASN A 1126 12.02 20.72 -20.79
N TRP A 1127 12.07 21.96 -20.32
CA TRP A 1127 11.06 23.02 -20.58
C TRP A 1127 10.75 23.30 -22.06
N ASN A 1128 11.49 22.70 -22.99
CA ASN A 1128 11.30 22.80 -24.44
C ASN A 1128 10.88 21.48 -25.12
N THR A 1129 10.56 20.40 -24.38
CA THR A 1129 10.19 19.11 -25.00
C THR A 1129 9.00 18.37 -24.35
N ILE A 1130 8.42 18.89 -23.26
CA ILE A 1130 7.15 18.40 -22.68
C ILE A 1130 6.15 19.57 -22.50
N PRO A 1131 4.85 19.30 -22.28
CA PRO A 1131 3.87 20.35 -22.02
C PRO A 1131 4.12 21.10 -20.70
N HIS A 1132 4.10 22.43 -20.74
CA HIS A 1132 4.21 23.32 -19.58
C HIS A 1132 3.22 24.48 -19.65
N ARG A 1133 2.87 25.08 -18.50
CA ARG A 1133 2.03 26.29 -18.42
C ARG A 1133 2.89 27.55 -18.48
N PHE A 1134 2.88 28.21 -19.63
CA PHE A 1134 3.58 29.45 -19.89
C PHE A 1134 2.71 30.66 -19.58
N ARG A 1135 3.32 31.72 -19.03
CA ARG A 1135 2.68 33.00 -18.77
C ARG A 1135 3.58 34.16 -19.18
N ILE A 1136 2.99 35.18 -19.79
CA ILE A 1136 3.64 36.46 -20.13
C ILE A 1136 2.78 37.59 -19.57
N ASP A 1137 3.19 38.16 -18.44
CA ASP A 1137 2.57 39.37 -17.88
C ASP A 1137 3.19 40.61 -18.56
N TRP A 1138 2.40 41.28 -19.39
CA TRP A 1138 2.83 42.40 -20.22
C TRP A 1138 2.18 43.71 -19.75
N THR A 1139 3.02 44.64 -19.31
CA THR A 1139 2.67 46.03 -18.99
C THR A 1139 3.29 47.00 -19.98
N ALA A 1140 2.87 48.27 -19.96
CA ALA A 1140 3.38 49.27 -20.90
C ALA A 1140 4.91 49.51 -20.84
N SER A 1141 5.56 49.15 -19.71
CA SER A 1141 7.00 49.35 -19.47
C SER A 1141 7.81 48.07 -19.24
N ASN A 1142 7.16 46.95 -18.90
CA ASN A 1142 7.83 45.74 -18.42
C ASN A 1142 7.10 44.46 -18.89
N VAL A 1143 7.87 43.42 -19.19
CA VAL A 1143 7.38 42.08 -19.54
C VAL A 1143 7.98 41.06 -18.57
N VAL A 1144 7.13 40.28 -17.90
CA VAL A 1144 7.54 39.17 -17.03
C VAL A 1144 7.16 37.85 -17.70
N TYR A 1145 8.08 36.88 -17.65
CA TYR A 1145 7.88 35.54 -18.19
C TYR A 1145 7.88 34.54 -17.05
N SER A 1146 6.89 33.65 -17.03
CA SER A 1146 6.81 32.56 -16.05
C SER A 1146 6.50 31.22 -16.73
N ILE A 1147 7.01 30.13 -16.14
CA ILE A 1147 6.72 28.75 -16.52
C ILE A 1147 6.29 28.01 -15.24
N ASP A 1148 5.15 27.35 -15.28
CA ASP A 1148 4.51 26.64 -14.15
C ASP A 1148 4.39 27.50 -12.88
N GLY A 1149 4.15 28.80 -13.06
CA GLY A 1149 4.06 29.79 -11.97
C GLY A 1149 5.40 30.34 -11.46
N ILE A 1150 6.53 29.83 -11.94
CA ILE A 1150 7.87 30.31 -11.60
C ILE A 1150 8.29 31.42 -12.57
N GLN A 1151 8.65 32.61 -12.07
CA GLN A 1151 9.23 33.67 -12.92
C GLN A 1151 10.61 33.26 -13.44
N VAL A 1152 10.75 33.16 -14.76
CA VAL A 1152 11.98 32.70 -15.46
C VAL A 1152 12.77 33.83 -16.11
N ALA A 1153 12.12 34.93 -16.46
CA ALA A 1153 12.76 36.13 -17.01
C ALA A 1153 11.92 37.39 -16.74
N GLN A 1154 12.58 38.55 -16.77
CA GLN A 1154 11.91 39.84 -16.70
C GLN A 1154 12.67 40.86 -17.55
N HIS A 1155 11.98 41.48 -18.49
CA HIS A 1155 12.54 42.45 -19.42
C HIS A 1155 11.87 43.82 -19.26
N GLN A 1156 12.63 44.80 -18.77
CA GLN A 1156 12.25 46.21 -18.68
C GLN A 1156 12.35 46.91 -20.05
N ILE A 1157 11.62 46.38 -21.03
CA ILE A 1157 11.58 46.87 -22.42
C ILE A 1157 10.16 47.38 -22.69
N PRO A 1158 9.96 48.71 -22.87
CA PRO A 1158 8.65 49.27 -23.14
C PRO A 1158 8.07 48.76 -24.48
N ILE A 1159 6.89 48.16 -24.42
CA ILE A 1159 6.03 47.89 -25.58
C ILE A 1159 4.67 48.50 -25.29
N THR A 1160 4.41 49.64 -25.93
CA THR A 1160 3.20 50.45 -25.73
C THR A 1160 2.18 50.33 -26.87
N VAL A 1161 2.56 49.67 -27.98
CA VAL A 1161 1.63 49.35 -29.08
C VAL A 1161 0.80 48.13 -28.76
N GLN A 1162 -0.35 47.96 -29.43
CA GLN A 1162 -1.17 46.78 -29.24
C GLN A 1162 -0.52 45.53 -29.84
N LEU A 1163 -0.61 44.40 -29.12
CA LEU A 1163 -0.13 43.08 -29.55
C LEU A 1163 -1.31 42.09 -29.62
N ARG A 1164 -1.15 41.02 -30.40
CA ARG A 1164 -2.08 39.88 -30.47
C ARG A 1164 -1.41 38.63 -29.91
N PRO A 1165 -2.17 37.72 -29.28
CA PRO A 1165 -1.71 36.36 -29.03
C PRO A 1165 -1.32 35.66 -30.34
N ILE A 1166 -0.14 35.05 -30.33
CA ILE A 1166 0.31 34.07 -31.30
C ILE A 1166 0.37 32.75 -30.53
N ALA A 1167 -0.61 31.88 -30.75
CA ALA A 1167 -0.70 30.60 -30.03
C ALA A 1167 0.53 29.74 -30.35
N ALA A 1168 0.86 29.65 -31.64
CA ALA A 1168 1.97 28.86 -32.11
C ALA A 1168 2.53 29.43 -33.41
N SER A 1169 3.84 29.27 -33.57
CA SER A 1169 4.60 29.54 -34.79
C SER A 1169 5.70 28.51 -34.88
N ASP A 1170 5.84 27.86 -36.02
CA ASP A 1170 6.96 27.00 -36.36
C ASP A 1170 7.46 27.38 -37.75
N PHE A 1171 8.75 27.71 -37.88
CA PHE A 1171 9.32 28.20 -39.13
C PHE A 1171 9.69 27.09 -40.11
N SER A 1172 9.98 25.87 -39.63
CA SER A 1172 10.65 24.82 -40.39
C SER A 1172 9.74 23.62 -40.63
N ALA A 1173 9.13 23.55 -41.82
CA ALA A 1173 8.21 22.47 -42.16
C ALA A 1173 8.88 21.08 -42.11
N GLY A 1174 8.27 20.14 -41.38
CA GLY A 1174 8.59 18.72 -41.38
C GLY A 1174 9.79 18.30 -40.52
N SER A 1175 10.35 19.17 -39.68
CA SER A 1175 11.39 18.80 -38.70
C SER A 1175 10.85 18.41 -37.32
N GLY A 1176 9.73 19.01 -36.91
CA GLY A 1176 9.00 18.74 -35.68
C GLY A 1176 8.03 19.88 -35.37
N THR A 1177 7.08 19.67 -34.44
CA THR A 1177 5.91 20.54 -34.29
C THR A 1177 5.78 21.16 -32.91
N ILE A 1178 5.30 22.40 -32.83
CA ILE A 1178 4.81 22.99 -31.58
C ILE A 1178 3.34 22.58 -31.37
N VAL A 1179 2.99 22.17 -30.15
CA VAL A 1179 1.64 21.77 -29.73
C VAL A 1179 1.15 22.73 -28.65
N VAL A 1180 -0.12 23.13 -28.71
CA VAL A 1180 -0.78 24.03 -27.76
C VAL A 1180 -2.10 23.40 -27.34
N ASP A 1181 -2.30 23.24 -26.04
CA ASP A 1181 -3.52 22.70 -25.41
C ASP A 1181 -4.59 23.80 -25.35
N TRP A 1182 -4.32 24.86 -24.59
CA TRP A 1182 -5.18 26.03 -24.50
C TRP A 1182 -4.37 27.32 -24.36
N LEU A 1183 -5.03 28.45 -24.64
CA LEU A 1183 -4.49 29.80 -24.44
C LEU A 1183 -5.59 30.76 -24.02
N THR A 1184 -5.33 31.61 -23.02
CA THR A 1184 -6.18 32.73 -22.60
C THR A 1184 -5.40 34.04 -22.54
N MET A 1185 -6.10 35.13 -22.88
CA MET A 1185 -5.65 36.50 -22.69
C MET A 1185 -6.56 37.14 -21.63
N ASP A 1186 -5.97 37.45 -20.48
CA ASP A 1186 -6.71 37.98 -19.34
C ASP A 1186 -7.11 39.46 -19.56
N PRO A 1187 -8.26 39.91 -19.03
CA PRO A 1187 -8.61 41.33 -19.01
C PRO A 1187 -7.73 42.10 -18.01
N PRO A 1188 -7.51 43.41 -18.21
CA PRO A 1188 -6.75 44.24 -17.27
C PRO A 1188 -7.47 44.38 -15.90
N TYR A 1189 -8.80 44.20 -15.90
CA TYR A 1189 -9.64 44.07 -14.71
C TYR A 1189 -10.77 43.09 -15.06
N ALA A 1190 -10.96 42.03 -14.26
CA ALA A 1190 -12.07 41.12 -14.47
C ALA A 1190 -13.40 41.80 -14.10
N SER A 1191 -14.38 41.76 -15.00
CA SER A 1191 -15.72 42.30 -14.71
C SER A 1191 -16.46 41.41 -13.71
N PRO A 1192 -17.37 41.97 -12.87
CA PRO A 1192 -18.17 41.17 -11.96
C PRO A 1192 -18.98 40.10 -12.71
N GLY A 1193 -18.89 38.86 -12.25
CA GLY A 1193 -19.72 37.76 -12.72
C GLY A 1193 -20.97 37.58 -11.87
N THR A 1194 -22.01 37.02 -12.47
CA THR A 1194 -23.21 36.50 -11.81
C THR A 1194 -23.60 35.19 -12.51
N PHE A 1195 -23.61 34.09 -11.77
CA PHE A 1195 -24.21 32.82 -12.18
C PHE A 1195 -25.61 32.68 -11.56
N ILE A 1196 -26.49 31.93 -12.23
CA ILE A 1196 -27.81 31.56 -11.73
C ILE A 1196 -27.93 30.03 -11.85
N SER A 1197 -28.19 29.35 -10.73
CA SER A 1197 -28.35 27.88 -10.71
C SER A 1197 -29.51 27.42 -11.58
N ARG A 1198 -29.59 26.10 -11.81
CA ARG A 1198 -30.84 25.51 -12.31
C ARG A 1198 -31.96 25.70 -11.29
N VAL A 1199 -33.19 25.47 -11.73
CA VAL A 1199 -34.32 25.40 -10.80
C VAL A 1199 -34.34 24.05 -10.10
N PHE A 1200 -34.37 24.08 -8.78
CA PHE A 1200 -34.53 22.91 -7.93
C PHE A 1200 -36.02 22.63 -7.62
N ASP A 1201 -36.49 21.43 -7.96
CA ASP A 1201 -37.87 20.95 -7.71
C ASP A 1201 -37.87 19.66 -6.87
N ALA A 1202 -38.64 19.65 -5.78
CA ALA A 1202 -38.81 18.49 -4.91
C ALA A 1202 -39.99 17.57 -5.30
N GLY A 1203 -40.71 17.89 -6.38
CA GLY A 1203 -41.93 17.17 -6.83
C GLY A 1203 -43.15 17.37 -5.91
N ALA A 1204 -43.01 18.16 -4.85
CA ALA A 1204 -44.03 18.41 -3.83
C ALA A 1204 -43.79 19.77 -3.15
N ALA A 1205 -44.79 20.27 -2.43
CA ALA A 1205 -44.62 21.45 -1.57
C ALA A 1205 -43.72 21.11 -0.38
N VAL A 1206 -42.54 21.73 -0.31
CA VAL A 1206 -41.54 21.56 0.75
C VAL A 1206 -41.12 22.92 1.34
N SER A 1207 -40.59 22.89 2.55
CA SER A 1207 -39.83 24.00 3.14
C SER A 1207 -38.35 23.73 2.95
N TRP A 1208 -37.66 24.61 2.22
CA TRP A 1208 -36.20 24.54 2.06
C TRP A 1208 -35.50 24.92 3.37
N GLY A 1209 -34.44 24.21 3.72
CA GLY A 1209 -33.75 24.34 5.01
C GLY A 1209 -32.57 25.30 4.96
N ASN A 1210 -31.44 24.81 4.43
CA ASN A 1210 -30.15 25.51 4.44
C ASN A 1210 -29.46 25.39 3.07
N LEU A 1211 -28.61 26.37 2.70
CA LEU A 1211 -27.71 26.28 1.54
C LEU A 1211 -26.26 26.07 2.00
N MET A 1212 -25.51 25.20 1.34
CA MET A 1212 -24.07 25.02 1.50
C MET A 1212 -23.33 25.22 0.16
N TRP A 1213 -22.11 25.76 0.23
CA TRP A 1213 -21.18 25.93 -0.90
C TRP A 1213 -19.72 25.98 -0.46
N THR A 1214 -18.80 25.85 -1.41
CA THR A 1214 -17.33 26.03 -1.28
C THR A 1214 -16.85 27.11 -2.25
N SER A 1215 -15.70 27.74 -2.01
CA SER A 1215 -15.18 28.80 -2.88
C SER A 1215 -13.69 29.10 -2.66
N GLN A 1216 -12.97 29.42 -3.74
CA GLN A 1216 -11.64 30.05 -3.69
C GLN A 1216 -11.75 31.51 -4.13
N THR A 1217 -11.36 32.45 -3.27
CA THR A 1217 -11.43 33.90 -3.52
C THR A 1217 -10.05 34.55 -3.37
N PRO A 1218 -9.38 34.96 -4.46
CA PRO A 1218 -8.13 35.72 -4.39
C PRO A 1218 -8.25 36.99 -3.54
N ILE A 1219 -7.14 37.46 -2.99
CA ILE A 1219 -7.11 38.66 -2.13
C ILE A 1219 -7.71 39.86 -2.89
N GLY A 1220 -8.71 40.50 -2.29
CA GLY A 1220 -9.46 41.61 -2.89
C GLY A 1220 -10.77 41.22 -3.58
N THR A 1221 -11.10 39.93 -3.70
CA THR A 1221 -12.36 39.44 -4.29
C THR A 1221 -13.42 39.10 -3.23
N THR A 1222 -14.70 39.12 -3.62
CA THR A 1222 -15.87 38.99 -2.71
C THR A 1222 -16.99 38.14 -3.34
N LEU A 1223 -17.35 37.02 -2.70
CA LEU A 1223 -18.47 36.16 -3.12
C LEU A 1223 -19.66 36.34 -2.17
N GLY A 1224 -20.90 36.32 -2.69
CA GLY A 1224 -22.11 36.34 -1.88
C GLY A 1224 -23.24 35.56 -2.53
N MET A 1225 -23.95 34.72 -1.77
CA MET A 1225 -25.06 33.90 -2.26
C MET A 1225 -26.42 34.52 -1.88
N SER A 1226 -27.46 34.26 -2.68
CA SER A 1226 -28.83 34.74 -2.40
C SER A 1226 -29.91 33.83 -2.97
N VAL A 1227 -30.91 33.40 -2.20
CA VAL A 1227 -32.03 32.51 -2.60
C VAL A 1227 -33.23 33.29 -3.12
N ARG A 1228 -34.03 32.70 -4.02
CA ARG A 1228 -35.46 33.00 -4.14
C ARG A 1228 -36.28 31.72 -4.26
N THR A 1229 -37.55 31.75 -3.83
CA THR A 1229 -38.48 30.62 -3.97
C THR A 1229 -39.80 30.99 -4.65
N GLY A 1230 -40.48 30.06 -5.33
CA GLY A 1230 -41.78 30.34 -5.97
C GLY A 1230 -42.56 29.11 -6.40
N ASN A 1231 -43.88 29.25 -6.62
CA ASN A 1231 -44.80 28.12 -6.60
C ASN A 1231 -45.12 27.46 -7.96
N THR A 1232 -44.62 28.04 -9.05
CA THR A 1232 -44.89 27.67 -10.45
C THR A 1232 -43.73 28.11 -11.36
N LEU A 1233 -43.55 27.43 -12.49
CA LEU A 1233 -42.64 27.86 -13.56
C LEU A 1233 -43.39 28.54 -14.71
N ALA A 1234 -42.68 29.39 -15.44
CA ALA A 1234 -43.08 29.82 -16.77
C ALA A 1234 -43.00 28.66 -17.78
N ALA A 1235 -43.60 28.83 -18.94
CA ALA A 1235 -43.72 27.78 -19.96
C ALA A 1235 -42.37 27.34 -20.58
N ASP A 1236 -41.30 28.10 -20.35
CA ASP A 1236 -39.92 27.83 -20.76
C ASP A 1236 -39.06 27.20 -19.64
N GLY A 1237 -39.66 26.90 -18.48
CA GLY A 1237 -38.95 26.36 -17.31
C GLY A 1237 -38.29 27.41 -16.42
N SER A 1238 -38.43 28.70 -16.70
CA SER A 1238 -37.85 29.78 -15.90
C SER A 1238 -38.74 30.23 -14.72
N PRO A 1239 -38.17 30.87 -13.68
CA PRO A 1239 -38.92 31.48 -12.58
C PRO A 1239 -39.95 32.52 -13.04
N ASP A 1240 -41.23 32.30 -12.74
CA ASP A 1240 -42.31 33.24 -13.09
C ASP A 1240 -42.41 34.44 -12.11
N ALA A 1241 -43.32 35.37 -12.41
CA ALA A 1241 -43.54 36.59 -11.61
C ALA A 1241 -44.12 36.36 -10.20
N SER A 1242 -44.47 35.12 -9.81
CA SER A 1242 -44.99 34.77 -8.48
C SER A 1242 -43.91 34.40 -7.46
N TRP A 1243 -42.67 34.23 -7.92
CA TRP A 1243 -41.51 33.92 -7.08
C TRP A 1243 -41.08 35.12 -6.22
N THR A 1244 -40.59 34.85 -5.00
CA THR A 1244 -40.05 35.86 -4.09
C THR A 1244 -38.90 36.67 -4.71
N PRO A 1245 -38.58 37.85 -4.17
CA PRO A 1245 -37.27 38.48 -4.39
C PRO A 1245 -36.12 37.56 -3.95
N PHE A 1246 -34.90 37.86 -4.42
CA PHE A 1246 -33.69 37.24 -3.89
C PHE A 1246 -33.39 37.74 -2.47
N ALA A 1247 -33.06 36.82 -1.56
CA ALA A 1247 -32.69 37.06 -0.17
C ALA A 1247 -31.29 36.48 0.09
N ALA A 1248 -30.38 37.27 0.68
CA ALA A 1248 -28.98 36.86 0.86
C ALA A 1248 -28.83 35.71 1.88
N VAL A 1249 -28.01 34.71 1.57
CA VAL A 1249 -27.50 33.72 2.53
C VAL A 1249 -26.08 34.14 2.90
N SER A 1250 -25.87 34.54 4.15
CA SER A 1250 -24.62 35.21 4.56
C SER A 1250 -23.42 34.28 4.72
N THR A 1251 -23.64 32.98 4.92
CA THR A 1251 -22.60 31.97 5.17
C THR A 1251 -23.03 30.61 4.63
N SER A 1252 -22.07 29.80 4.17
CA SER A 1252 -22.30 28.38 3.85
C SER A 1252 -22.86 27.65 5.08
N GLY A 1253 -23.90 26.86 4.89
CA GLY A 1253 -24.70 26.24 5.96
C GLY A 1253 -25.82 27.13 6.51
N GLY A 1254 -26.00 28.36 6.02
CA GLY A 1254 -27.05 29.29 6.47
C GLY A 1254 -28.46 28.90 6.01
N PRO A 1255 -29.52 29.38 6.70
CA PRO A 1255 -30.92 29.08 6.38
C PRO A 1255 -31.39 29.75 5.08
N ILE A 1256 -32.45 29.19 4.48
CA ILE A 1256 -33.13 29.64 3.25
C ILE A 1256 -34.46 30.37 3.56
#